data_AF-A0A2S2N8M3-F1
#
_entry.id   AF-A0A2S2N8M3-F1
#
_cell.length_a   1.000
_cell.length_b   1.000
_cell.length_c   1.000
_cell.angle_alpha   90.00
_cell.angle_beta   90.00
_cell.angle_gamma   90.00
#
_symmetry.space_group_name_H-M   'P 1'
#
loop_
_entity.id
_entity.type
_entity.pdbx_description
1 polymer ?
#
loop_
_entity_poly.entity_id
_entity_poly.type
_entity_poly.pdbx_seq_one_letter_code
_entity_poly.pdbx_strand_id
1 'polypeptide(L)'
;MKSMPNDENMYNDDEDTISLADSDTTTDTYATVINEEDLHDQVMHLKAELKLTKEKCEKAEREKSDILLRRLASLDTTPTSRTTATELLKHQQKINDLKSTCESLSDEKRMLTQRVHELEIELNKNKNSKVKSDDVQLVHSKLIAAETKIEDLTEENNDLNKEIHNMEQEMRDHFREEQDNEFIMLKREFDQVSKNCRILAFKLKKAERRMEELDNEKIENDKKTKELIERLQGDLEKSKSNVLQGDQKKRPMLGMIPKSASGERVSRESLTRGDSQEDPVQLQRDLQDSIEREADMREQLRFSEEEAKMLRNKVSRLEEDNESMVLQLKKMATKTSYRPTNITDRDEGISDVEDATELKLLLELSEQEITVLKRKIEEFEVEKDQLKAKVLEYQTKLASKKTYKPISKQPQTKTKEVKADFDKQTKAVKQLEVKTMDLENQLKSERQQIENLKSTHKKEIIIKEECIKKLQEQSTFEENKKIMDIQNEFEKKIKRIENEMMIERKNYKDILNKYDILQKEQIDTKSKMAAEKEKLQCLLESRKKDTLKVEAELNALKDKYNISNDLWNKEKLEMLKKVKDLEIAHSNDSWIKEKENMKKNLEEYLKDIKSLNKQCSQYTEQIEKLKKDNENLQRNLDDFEKVVKIQHSRSMETELLEKNLKDMKIKLYNEEQARKTEVAALKVRYDNRMSVLSEELKNSQFQTLRFKRERDSYKQILDSADSNHHKGNHKIQNNDNQKEEFHILQQQVSCMEEQLSEARLECSRLKTELVSEKSAWEITKSEMTSSINKLEEERLLNSGRSKLTGLKARMELAWQKEREEQQRLLQETSTLARDLRQTLYEVERERDKDRLESKR
;
A
#
# COMPACT_ATOMS: atom_id res chain seq x y z
N MET A 1 -0.41 57.03 -0.22
CA MET A 1 -1.25 58.11 -0.82
C MET A 1 -2.69 57.76 -0.53
N LYS A 2 -3.56 58.61 0.02
CA LYS A 2 -3.42 59.98 0.59
C LYS A 2 -4.24 60.00 1.90
N SER A 3 -3.98 60.77 2.95
CA SER A 3 -2.84 61.64 3.29
C SER A 3 -2.94 62.00 4.79
N MET A 4 -1.84 61.86 5.54
CA MET A 4 -1.69 62.49 6.88
C MET A 4 -1.68 64.03 6.74
N PRO A 5 -2.00 64.79 7.80
CA PRO A 5 -0.94 65.19 8.75
C PRO A 5 -1.36 65.24 10.25
N ASN A 6 -0.42 64.87 11.13
CA ASN A 6 0.07 65.61 12.32
C ASN A 6 -0.91 66.02 13.46
N ASP A 7 -0.53 66.15 14.74
CA ASP A 7 0.75 65.87 15.43
C ASP A 7 0.56 65.71 16.97
N GLU A 8 1.52 65.00 17.58
CA GLU A 8 2.06 65.07 18.97
C GLU A 8 1.20 65.20 20.27
N ASN A 9 1.80 64.71 21.37
CA ASN A 9 1.62 65.06 22.80
C ASN A 9 0.35 64.54 23.53
N MET A 10 0.35 64.22 24.84
CA MET A 10 1.40 63.86 25.84
C MET A 10 0.70 63.29 27.11
N TYR A 11 1.46 62.63 28.01
CA TYR A 11 1.06 62.19 29.39
C TYR A 11 -0.03 61.07 29.42
N ASN A 12 0.16 59.93 30.07
CA ASN A 12 0.39 59.56 31.49
C ASN A 12 -0.90 59.27 32.27
N ASP A 13 -0.90 58.06 32.86
CA ASP A 13 -1.52 57.63 34.12
C ASP A 13 -3.06 57.67 34.30
N ASP A 14 -3.51 56.78 35.20
CA ASP A 14 -4.82 56.65 35.88
C ASP A 14 -6.07 56.55 34.96
N GLU A 15 -6.77 55.41 34.84
CA GLU A 15 -7.28 54.50 35.90
C GLU A 15 -8.09 55.23 36.99
N ASP A 16 -9.06 56.06 36.57
CA ASP A 16 -10.29 56.26 37.35
C ASP A 16 -11.48 56.73 36.47
N THR A 17 -12.35 55.80 36.03
CA THR A 17 -13.64 56.14 35.38
C THR A 17 -14.84 55.67 36.21
N ILE A 18 -15.10 56.43 37.27
CA ILE A 18 -16.29 56.30 38.11
C ILE A 18 -17.56 56.63 37.30
N SER A 19 -18.54 55.71 37.30
CA SER A 19 -19.95 55.93 36.86
C SER A 19 -20.15 56.17 35.33
N LEU A 20 -21.37 56.16 34.76
CA LEU A 20 -22.74 56.13 35.31
C LEU A 20 -23.72 55.51 34.28
N ALA A 21 -24.81 54.86 34.75
CA ALA A 21 -26.04 54.47 34.02
C ALA A 21 -25.91 53.41 32.89
N ASP A 22 -26.83 52.45 32.68
CA ASP A 22 -27.98 51.91 33.44
C ASP A 22 -28.48 50.62 32.69
N SER A 23 -29.30 49.68 33.18
CA SER A 23 -29.99 49.45 34.48
C SER A 23 -30.28 47.92 34.65
N ASP A 24 -31.08 47.54 35.67
CA ASP A 24 -31.96 46.34 35.78
C ASP A 24 -31.39 44.90 35.43
N THR A 25 -31.32 43.84 36.28
CA THR A 25 -31.93 43.47 37.60
C THR A 25 -31.35 42.15 38.32
N THR A 26 -30.82 42.15 39.61
CA THR A 26 -30.74 41.11 40.78
C THR A 26 -29.65 39.87 41.03
N THR A 27 -28.61 39.76 42.05
CA THR A 27 -27.49 38.62 42.36
C THR A 27 -26.51 38.51 43.73
N ASP A 28 -25.58 37.46 44.09
CA ASP A 28 -24.66 37.08 45.37
C ASP A 28 -23.18 36.27 45.27
N THR A 29 -22.18 35.63 46.10
CA THR A 29 -21.69 35.00 47.51
C THR A 29 -20.06 34.63 47.88
N TYR A 30 -19.53 33.91 49.01
CA TYR A 30 -18.02 33.63 49.58
C TYR A 30 -17.65 32.33 50.58
N ALA A 31 -16.53 31.79 51.33
CA ALA A 31 -14.99 31.82 51.78
C ALA A 31 -14.27 30.56 52.67
N THR A 32 -12.92 30.46 53.20
CA THR A 32 -12.07 29.28 53.93
C THR A 32 -10.70 29.56 54.87
N VAL A 33 -9.66 28.81 55.56
CA VAL A 33 -9.04 27.44 56.15
C VAL A 33 -7.62 27.41 57.07
N ILE A 34 -6.94 26.31 57.72
CA ILE A 34 -5.70 26.24 58.76
C ILE A 34 -4.75 24.87 59.11
N ASN A 35 -3.57 24.78 59.93
CA ASN A 35 -2.58 23.56 60.35
C ASN A 35 -1.44 23.58 61.59
N GLU A 36 -0.56 22.52 62.00
CA GLU A 36 0.43 22.30 63.25
C GLU A 36 1.75 21.23 63.33
N GLU A 37 2.70 21.02 64.39
CA GLU A 37 4.07 20.15 64.52
C GLU A 37 4.90 19.78 65.95
N ASP A 38 5.94 18.80 66.17
CA ASP A 38 6.89 18.45 67.44
C ASP A 38 8.19 17.35 67.50
N LEU A 39 9.13 17.21 68.58
CA LEU A 39 9.95 16.02 69.29
C LEU A 39 11.61 15.74 69.44
N HIS A 40 12.29 15.10 70.55
CA HIS A 40 13.81 14.59 70.77
C HIS A 40 14.40 13.65 72.06
N ASP A 41 15.75 13.22 72.29
CA ASP A 41 16.39 12.12 73.28
C ASP A 41 17.96 12.02 73.92
N GLN A 42 18.45 11.01 74.80
CA GLN A 42 19.66 10.62 75.75
C GLN A 42 21.14 10.28 75.26
N VAL A 43 21.46 10.31 73.97
CA VAL A 43 22.63 9.64 73.30
C VAL A 43 24.06 10.23 73.54
N MET A 44 24.22 11.22 74.43
CA MET A 44 25.39 12.13 74.41
C MET A 44 26.71 11.58 75.00
N HIS A 45 26.68 10.81 76.11
CA HIS A 45 27.88 10.69 76.96
C HIS A 45 29.05 9.89 76.33
N LEU A 46 28.77 8.84 75.57
CA LEU A 46 29.80 7.95 75.01
C LEU A 46 30.65 8.60 73.90
N LYS A 47 30.21 9.71 73.31
CA LYS A 47 31.01 10.47 72.33
C LYS A 47 32.18 11.24 72.99
N ALA A 48 32.25 11.29 74.32
CA ALA A 48 33.26 12.06 75.05
C ALA A 48 34.67 11.42 75.05
N GLU A 49 34.80 10.13 75.41
CA GLU A 49 36.12 9.51 75.62
C GLU A 49 36.96 9.44 74.34
N LEU A 50 36.32 9.14 73.21
CA LEU A 50 36.97 9.04 71.89
C LEU A 50 37.52 10.38 71.38
N LYS A 51 37.10 11.51 71.96
CA LYS A 51 37.66 12.84 71.67
C LYS A 51 39.04 13.04 72.32
N LEU A 52 39.20 12.57 73.56
CA LEU A 52 40.35 12.82 74.44
C LEU A 52 41.65 12.14 73.97
N THR A 53 41.56 11.20 73.01
CA THR A 53 42.73 10.56 72.39
C THR A 53 43.27 11.36 71.19
N LYS A 54 42.39 11.96 70.36
CA LYS A 54 42.79 12.80 69.22
C LYS A 54 43.58 14.03 69.66
N GLU A 55 43.13 14.66 70.74
CA GLU A 55 43.72 15.87 71.34
C GLU A 55 45.22 15.71 71.72
N LYS A 56 45.70 14.47 71.89
CA LYS A 56 47.10 14.17 72.24
C LYS A 56 48.04 14.19 71.02
N CYS A 57 47.60 13.77 69.85
CA CYS A 57 48.45 13.75 68.64
C CYS A 57 48.72 15.16 68.11
N GLU A 58 47.67 15.98 67.97
CA GLU A 58 47.78 17.37 67.52
C GLU A 58 48.74 18.23 68.37
N LYS A 59 48.88 17.89 69.66
CA LYS A 59 49.79 18.60 70.57
C LYS A 59 51.26 18.44 70.15
N ALA A 60 51.67 17.27 69.67
CA ALA A 60 53.04 17.02 69.22
C ALA A 60 53.38 17.78 67.92
N GLU A 61 52.41 17.95 67.02
CA GLU A 61 52.61 18.72 65.77
C GLU A 61 52.75 20.22 66.02
N ARG A 62 52.00 20.74 67.02
CA ARG A 62 52.14 22.13 67.49
C ARG A 62 53.54 22.36 68.09
N GLU A 63 54.01 21.48 68.98
CA GLU A 63 55.34 21.58 69.61
C GLU A 63 56.49 21.57 68.57
N LYS A 64 56.38 20.80 67.49
CA LYS A 64 57.33 20.78 66.36
C LYS A 64 57.41 22.13 65.62
N SER A 65 56.27 22.78 65.41
CA SER A 65 56.17 24.08 64.71
C SER A 65 56.77 25.21 65.55
N ASP A 66 56.60 25.14 66.86
CA ASP A 66 57.05 26.13 67.85
C ASP A 66 58.58 26.24 67.96
N ILE A 67 59.30 25.16 67.64
CA ILE A 67 60.78 25.11 67.59
C ILE A 67 61.33 25.87 66.37
N LEU A 68 60.63 25.84 65.23
CA LEU A 68 61.02 26.59 64.03
C LEU A 68 60.86 28.11 64.23
N LEU A 69 59.76 28.53 64.86
CA LEU A 69 59.50 29.94 65.21
C LEU A 69 60.58 30.48 66.17
N ARG A 70 60.93 29.73 67.21
CA ARG A 70 62.01 30.10 68.14
C ARG A 70 63.38 30.22 67.46
N ARG A 71 63.64 29.47 66.38
CA ARG A 71 64.89 29.57 65.62
C ARG A 71 64.96 30.86 64.79
N LEU A 72 63.85 31.27 64.17
CA LEU A 72 63.75 32.54 63.44
C LEU A 72 63.95 33.76 64.37
N ALA A 73 63.35 33.73 65.56
CA ALA A 73 63.48 34.80 66.56
C ALA A 73 64.92 35.02 67.09
N SER A 74 65.85 34.09 66.85
CA SER A 74 67.22 34.16 67.37
C SER A 74 68.22 34.95 66.50
N LEU A 75 67.80 35.46 65.34
CA LEU A 75 68.65 36.22 64.40
C LEU A 75 68.49 37.76 64.50
N ASP A 76 67.63 38.25 65.39
CA ASP A 76 67.12 39.63 65.37
C ASP A 76 67.99 40.64 66.18
N THR A 77 69.32 40.46 66.19
CA THR A 77 70.24 41.20 67.08
C THR A 77 71.31 42.05 66.35
N THR A 78 70.91 42.79 65.32
CA THR A 78 71.73 43.90 64.75
C THR A 78 70.89 45.16 64.49
N PRO A 79 71.24 46.34 65.06
CA PRO A 79 70.28 47.44 65.23
C PRO A 79 70.22 48.44 64.05
N THR A 80 69.82 48.00 62.84
CA THR A 80 69.77 48.91 61.66
C THR A 80 68.62 48.66 60.66
N SER A 81 67.50 48.03 61.07
CA SER A 81 66.40 47.66 60.14
C SER A 81 64.98 48.02 60.62
N ARG A 82 64.81 49.19 61.25
CA ARG A 82 63.52 49.59 61.88
C ARG A 82 62.36 49.83 60.88
N THR A 83 62.61 49.85 59.57
CA THR A 83 61.57 49.94 58.52
C THR A 83 61.18 48.59 57.91
N THR A 84 62.08 47.60 57.87
CA THR A 84 61.82 46.32 57.17
C THR A 84 60.93 45.37 57.99
N ALA A 85 61.00 45.44 59.33
CA ALA A 85 60.13 44.68 60.23
C ALA A 85 58.64 44.94 59.96
N THR A 86 58.27 46.19 59.64
CA THR A 86 56.89 46.60 59.27
C THR A 86 56.41 46.08 57.92
N GLU A 87 57.31 45.67 57.02
CA GLU A 87 56.95 45.10 55.71
C GLU A 87 56.80 43.59 55.81
N LEU A 88 57.73 42.93 56.51
CA LEU A 88 57.72 41.49 56.76
C LEU A 88 56.43 41.05 57.49
N LEU A 89 55.95 41.86 58.43
CA LEU A 89 54.70 41.62 59.16
C LEU A 89 53.45 41.69 58.24
N LYS A 90 53.42 42.63 57.27
CA LYS A 90 52.35 42.69 56.25
C LYS A 90 52.36 41.48 55.32
N HIS A 91 53.54 41.00 54.93
CA HIS A 91 53.66 39.79 54.10
C HIS A 91 53.21 38.54 54.85
N GLN A 92 53.56 38.38 56.14
CA GLN A 92 53.09 37.26 56.95
C GLN A 92 51.57 37.25 57.12
N GLN A 93 50.97 38.43 57.31
CA GLN A 93 49.51 38.56 57.44
C GLN A 93 48.79 38.09 56.15
N LYS A 94 49.25 38.56 54.98
CA LYS A 94 48.69 38.17 53.68
C LYS A 94 48.88 36.68 53.33
N ILE A 95 49.89 36.02 53.88
CA ILE A 95 50.07 34.55 53.77
C ILE A 95 49.03 33.80 54.62
N ASN A 96 48.65 34.32 55.78
CA ASN A 96 47.63 33.72 56.63
C ASN A 96 46.24 33.86 56.00
N ASP A 97 45.92 35.04 55.45
CA ASP A 97 44.65 35.31 54.75
C ASP A 97 44.42 34.31 53.60
N LEU A 98 45.44 34.07 52.78
CA LEU A 98 45.39 33.12 51.65
C LEU A 98 45.26 31.65 52.08
N LYS A 99 45.80 31.26 53.24
CA LYS A 99 45.60 29.89 53.76
C LYS A 99 44.15 29.67 54.19
N SER A 100 43.56 30.66 54.88
CA SER A 100 42.17 30.62 55.31
C SER A 100 41.21 30.41 54.13
N THR A 101 41.47 31.02 52.97
CA THR A 101 40.62 30.86 51.77
C THR A 101 40.82 29.51 51.06
N CYS A 102 41.98 28.87 51.17
CA CYS A 102 42.18 27.51 50.66
C CYS A 102 41.49 26.45 51.52
N GLU A 103 41.48 26.62 52.85
CA GLU A 103 40.85 25.68 53.78
C GLU A 103 39.32 25.69 53.65
N SER A 104 38.68 26.86 53.55
CA SER A 104 37.23 26.97 53.35
C SER A 104 36.73 26.30 52.07
N LEU A 105 37.44 26.49 50.94
CA LEU A 105 37.11 25.87 49.65
C LEU A 105 37.29 24.34 49.67
N SER A 106 38.16 23.82 50.54
CA SER A 106 38.33 22.37 50.70
C SER A 106 37.18 21.73 51.49
N ASP A 107 36.60 22.43 52.46
CA ASP A 107 35.47 21.94 53.23
C ASP A 107 34.14 22.01 52.47
N GLU A 108 33.92 23.06 51.68
CA GLU A 108 32.77 23.18 50.79
C GLU A 108 32.68 22.00 49.82
N LYS A 109 33.81 21.66 49.16
CA LYS A 109 33.93 20.48 48.28
C LYS A 109 33.59 19.17 49.00
N ARG A 110 33.95 19.04 50.29
CA ARG A 110 33.68 17.85 51.10
C ARG A 110 32.19 17.71 51.43
N MET A 111 31.52 18.79 51.83
CA MET A 111 30.08 18.78 52.10
C MET A 111 29.25 18.45 50.85
N LEU A 112 29.58 19.06 49.71
CA LEU A 112 28.91 18.77 48.43
C LEU A 112 29.03 17.29 48.04
N THR A 113 30.19 16.67 48.27
CA THR A 113 30.42 15.25 47.98
C THR A 113 29.54 14.34 48.88
N GLN A 114 29.39 14.67 50.16
CA GLN A 114 28.57 13.88 51.07
C GLN A 114 27.06 13.99 50.76
N ARG A 115 26.56 15.19 50.42
CA ARG A 115 25.12 15.39 50.19
C ARG A 115 24.59 14.62 48.98
N VAL A 116 25.43 14.37 47.96
CA VAL A 116 25.07 13.51 46.82
C VAL A 116 24.73 12.09 47.29
N HIS A 117 25.52 11.52 48.20
CA HIS A 117 25.38 10.13 48.64
C HIS A 117 24.14 9.89 49.52
N GLU A 118 23.70 10.88 50.29
CA GLU A 118 22.49 10.79 51.12
C GLU A 118 21.22 10.61 50.25
N LEU A 119 21.15 11.33 49.13
CA LEU A 119 20.01 11.31 48.21
C LEU A 119 19.86 9.96 47.47
N GLU A 120 20.97 9.24 47.24
CA GLU A 120 20.97 7.88 46.68
C GLU A 120 20.27 6.86 47.60
N ILE A 121 20.30 7.10 48.92
CA ILE A 121 19.76 6.19 49.93
C ILE A 121 18.25 6.42 50.15
N GLU A 122 17.81 7.68 50.19
CA GLU A 122 16.39 8.02 50.40
C GLU A 122 15.48 7.46 49.31
N LEU A 123 15.94 7.50 48.05
CA LEU A 123 15.23 7.00 46.87
C LEU A 123 14.81 5.51 46.99
N ASN A 124 15.58 4.70 47.72
CA ASN A 124 15.34 3.26 47.81
C ASN A 124 14.27 2.85 48.83
N LYS A 125 13.95 3.67 49.84
CA LYS A 125 13.04 3.29 50.93
C LYS A 125 11.55 3.33 50.57
N ASN A 126 11.15 4.13 49.60
CA ASN A 126 9.77 4.63 49.48
C ASN A 126 8.77 3.64 48.81
N LYS A 127 8.95 2.32 48.96
CA LYS A 127 8.32 1.29 48.10
C LYS A 127 7.19 0.45 48.73
N ASN A 128 7.08 0.36 50.07
CA ASN A 128 6.21 -0.66 50.72
C ASN A 128 5.28 -0.09 51.83
N SER A 129 4.01 0.20 51.54
CA SER A 129 2.93 0.27 52.56
C SER A 129 1.53 0.17 51.93
N LYS A 130 0.56 -0.44 52.63
CA LYS A 130 -0.67 -0.97 52.02
C LYS A 130 -2.01 -0.38 52.51
N VAL A 131 -2.08 0.31 53.65
CA VAL A 131 -3.37 0.89 54.13
C VAL A 131 -3.84 2.08 53.29
N LYS A 132 -2.91 2.78 52.61
CA LYS A 132 -3.24 3.81 51.62
C LYS A 132 -4.01 3.26 50.39
N SER A 133 -4.08 1.93 50.24
CA SER A 133 -4.70 1.22 49.11
C SER A 133 -6.11 1.71 48.78
N ASP A 134 -6.98 1.90 49.77
CA ASP A 134 -8.42 1.94 49.49
C ASP A 134 -8.92 3.37 49.20
N ASP A 135 -8.34 4.38 49.87
CA ASP A 135 -8.42 5.78 49.42
C ASP A 135 -7.78 5.95 48.04
N VAL A 136 -6.65 5.29 47.79
CA VAL A 136 -6.02 5.28 46.45
C VAL A 136 -6.94 4.62 45.42
N GLN A 137 -7.68 3.55 45.73
CA GLN A 137 -8.63 2.93 44.79
C GLN A 137 -9.81 3.86 44.45
N LEU A 138 -10.34 4.62 45.43
CA LEU A 138 -11.40 5.59 45.18
C LEU A 138 -10.90 6.78 44.34
N VAL A 139 -9.66 7.24 44.58
CA VAL A 139 -8.99 8.24 43.74
C VAL A 139 -8.70 7.69 42.35
N HIS A 140 -8.22 6.45 42.23
CA HIS A 140 -7.88 5.77 40.98
C HIS A 140 -9.13 5.54 40.11
N SER A 141 -10.29 5.29 40.71
CA SER A 141 -11.57 5.19 40.00
C SER A 141 -12.02 6.53 39.41
N LYS A 142 -11.78 7.64 40.14
CA LYS A 142 -12.03 9.01 39.64
C LYS A 142 -10.98 9.47 38.63
N LEU A 143 -9.74 8.98 38.77
CA LEU A 143 -8.64 9.24 37.85
C LEU A 143 -8.91 8.58 36.49
N ILE A 144 -9.26 7.29 36.45
CA ILE A 144 -9.64 6.59 35.20
C ILE A 144 -10.78 7.33 34.49
N ALA A 145 -11.82 7.75 35.23
CA ALA A 145 -12.95 8.49 34.65
C ALA A 145 -12.55 9.88 34.07
N ALA A 146 -11.45 10.47 34.55
CA ALA A 146 -10.87 11.68 33.97
C ALA A 146 -9.91 11.36 32.81
N GLU A 147 -9.12 10.28 32.91
CA GLU A 147 -8.19 9.80 31.88
C GLU A 147 -8.94 9.42 30.59
N THR A 148 -10.01 8.64 30.66
CA THR A 148 -10.84 8.31 29.48
C THR A 148 -11.47 9.57 28.86
N LYS A 149 -11.90 10.55 29.67
CA LYS A 149 -12.44 11.82 29.15
C LYS A 149 -11.34 12.72 28.55
N ILE A 150 -10.09 12.54 28.95
CA ILE A 150 -8.93 13.14 28.27
C ILE A 150 -8.64 12.39 26.98
N GLU A 151 -8.69 11.05 26.96
CA GLU A 151 -8.48 10.25 25.75
C GLU A 151 -9.49 10.59 24.64
N ASP A 152 -10.79 10.67 24.97
CA ASP A 152 -11.84 11.21 24.08
C ASP A 152 -11.42 12.55 23.43
N LEU A 153 -10.97 13.50 24.26
CA LEU A 153 -10.56 14.83 23.83
C LEU A 153 -9.25 14.80 23.05
N THR A 154 -8.36 13.83 23.27
CA THR A 154 -7.16 13.65 22.44
C THR A 154 -7.49 13.02 21.08
N GLU A 155 -8.47 12.14 20.98
CA GLU A 155 -8.91 11.62 19.67
C GLU A 155 -9.60 12.72 18.85
N GLU A 156 -10.48 13.51 19.47
CA GLU A 156 -11.07 14.72 18.85
C GLU A 156 -10.00 15.73 18.41
N ASN A 157 -8.99 16.00 19.25
CA ASN A 157 -7.83 16.82 18.85
C ASN A 157 -7.00 16.16 17.74
N ASN A 158 -6.87 14.83 17.70
CA ASN A 158 -6.12 14.13 16.66
C ASN A 158 -6.85 14.15 15.31
N ASP A 159 -8.18 14.13 15.28
CA ASP A 159 -8.96 14.31 14.06
C ASP A 159 -8.93 15.77 13.58
N LEU A 160 -9.05 16.74 14.47
CA LEU A 160 -8.81 18.16 14.15
C LEU A 160 -7.37 18.39 13.62
N ASN A 161 -6.37 17.69 14.16
CA ASN A 161 -5.00 17.73 13.63
C ASN A 161 -4.86 17.05 12.25
N LYS A 162 -5.63 16.00 11.93
CA LYS A 162 -5.69 15.42 10.59
C LYS A 162 -6.35 16.38 9.60
N GLU A 163 -7.42 17.05 10.00
CA GLU A 163 -8.11 18.07 9.19
C GLU A 163 -7.17 19.26 8.93
N ILE A 164 -6.49 19.78 9.97
CA ILE A 164 -5.42 20.78 9.82
C ILE A 164 -4.33 20.28 8.87
N HIS A 165 -3.87 19.03 8.98
CA HIS A 165 -2.81 18.53 8.10
C HIS A 165 -3.25 18.32 6.64
N ASN A 166 -4.53 18.01 6.40
CA ASN A 166 -5.12 18.00 5.07
C ASN A 166 -5.22 19.42 4.51
N MET A 167 -5.72 20.39 5.29
CA MET A 167 -5.76 21.80 4.91
C MET A 167 -4.36 22.35 4.64
N GLU A 168 -3.35 21.99 5.43
CA GLU A 168 -1.95 22.28 5.15
C GLU A 168 -1.48 21.62 3.83
N GLN A 169 -1.93 20.41 3.52
CA GLN A 169 -1.53 19.71 2.30
C GLN A 169 -2.13 20.38 1.07
N GLU A 170 -3.42 20.74 1.13
CA GLU A 170 -4.09 21.52 0.09
C GLU A 170 -3.45 22.89 -0.09
N MET A 171 -3.04 23.57 0.99
CA MET A 171 -2.24 24.80 0.92
C MET A 171 -0.84 24.58 0.31
N ARG A 172 -0.17 23.47 0.64
CA ARG A 172 1.16 23.12 0.07
C ARG A 172 1.08 22.82 -1.42
N ASP A 173 -0.01 22.21 -1.87
CA ASP A 173 -0.23 21.90 -3.29
C ASP A 173 -0.77 23.11 -4.06
N HIS A 174 -1.63 23.96 -3.46
CA HIS A 174 -1.94 25.30 -3.98
C HIS A 174 -0.67 26.14 -4.17
N PHE A 175 0.24 26.18 -3.19
CA PHE A 175 1.47 26.96 -3.30
C PHE A 175 2.43 26.43 -4.39
N ARG A 176 2.39 25.12 -4.69
CA ARG A 176 3.08 24.55 -5.86
C ARG A 176 2.43 24.97 -7.17
N GLU A 177 1.11 24.91 -7.24
CA GLU A 177 0.35 25.35 -8.41
C GLU A 177 0.47 26.87 -8.65
N GLU A 178 0.53 27.68 -7.59
CA GLU A 178 0.83 29.11 -7.67
C GLU A 178 2.22 29.37 -8.24
N GLN A 179 3.26 28.63 -7.82
CA GLN A 179 4.61 28.77 -8.39
C GLN A 179 4.68 28.33 -9.87
N ASP A 180 4.02 27.23 -10.26
CA ASP A 180 3.97 26.82 -11.66
C ASP A 180 3.14 27.81 -12.50
N ASN A 181 2.07 28.38 -11.96
CA ASN A 181 1.28 29.44 -12.59
C ASN A 181 2.06 30.76 -12.69
N GLU A 182 2.80 31.18 -11.66
CA GLU A 182 3.69 32.34 -11.69
C GLU A 182 4.75 32.14 -12.78
N PHE A 183 5.41 30.97 -12.83
CA PHE A 183 6.40 30.66 -13.86
C PHE A 183 5.80 30.66 -15.28
N ILE A 184 4.55 30.20 -15.45
CA ILE A 184 3.81 30.28 -16.72
C ILE A 184 3.44 31.72 -17.06
N MET A 185 3.02 32.53 -16.08
CA MET A 185 2.69 33.94 -16.26
C MET A 185 3.91 34.78 -16.58
N LEU A 186 4.99 34.68 -15.80
CA LEU A 186 6.26 35.35 -16.03
C LEU A 186 6.86 35.00 -17.41
N LYS A 187 6.64 33.77 -17.90
CA LYS A 187 7.00 33.38 -19.27
C LYS A 187 6.09 34.02 -20.33
N ARG A 188 4.77 34.09 -20.10
CA ARG A 188 3.82 34.81 -20.99
C ARG A 188 4.15 36.31 -21.02
N GLU A 189 4.52 36.89 -19.88
CA GLU A 189 4.95 38.28 -19.74
C GLU A 189 6.28 38.52 -20.44
N PHE A 190 7.27 37.63 -20.33
CA PHE A 190 8.52 37.74 -21.09
C PHE A 190 8.25 37.76 -22.61
N ASP A 191 7.41 36.85 -23.10
CA ASP A 191 6.97 36.84 -24.51
C ASP A 191 6.15 38.08 -24.89
N GLN A 192 5.33 38.61 -23.98
CA GLN A 192 4.53 39.81 -24.22
C GLN A 192 5.36 41.09 -24.15
N VAL A 193 6.36 41.18 -23.27
CA VAL A 193 7.37 42.25 -23.22
C VAL A 193 8.20 42.23 -24.50
N SER A 194 8.65 41.05 -24.95
CA SER A 194 9.35 40.89 -26.23
C SER A 194 8.52 41.38 -27.43
N LYS A 195 7.22 41.09 -27.47
CA LYS A 195 6.27 41.67 -28.46
C LYS A 195 6.09 43.18 -28.26
N ASN A 196 5.91 43.64 -27.03
CA ASN A 196 5.73 45.04 -26.68
C ASN A 196 6.95 45.87 -27.08
N CYS A 197 8.18 45.37 -26.95
CA CYS A 197 9.40 46.04 -27.41
C CYS A 197 9.38 46.26 -28.93
N ARG A 198 8.96 45.25 -29.71
CA ARG A 198 8.79 45.36 -31.17
C ARG A 198 7.69 46.36 -31.54
N ILE A 199 6.59 46.41 -30.78
CA ILE A 199 5.49 47.35 -30.99
C ILE A 199 5.88 48.78 -30.56
N LEU A 200 6.61 48.95 -29.45
CA LEU A 200 7.10 50.23 -28.96
C LEU A 200 8.17 50.80 -29.90
N ALA A 201 9.06 49.99 -30.46
CA ALA A 201 9.96 50.44 -31.52
C ALA A 201 9.22 51.00 -32.75
N PHE A 202 8.03 50.49 -33.06
CA PHE A 202 7.18 51.01 -34.12
C PHE A 202 6.33 52.24 -33.70
N LYS A 203 5.86 52.28 -32.44
CA LYS A 203 5.10 53.41 -31.88
C LYS A 203 5.99 54.62 -31.58
N LEU A 204 7.24 54.42 -31.14
CA LEU A 204 8.26 55.47 -31.01
C LEU A 204 8.45 56.16 -32.36
N LYS A 205 8.66 55.35 -33.41
CA LYS A 205 8.70 55.74 -34.83
C LYS A 205 7.39 56.34 -35.41
N LYS A 206 6.39 56.59 -34.55
CA LYS A 206 5.16 57.34 -34.86
C LYS A 206 4.95 58.52 -33.89
N ALA A 207 5.34 58.41 -32.62
CA ALA A 207 5.38 59.52 -31.67
C ALA A 207 6.42 60.59 -32.08
N GLU A 208 7.56 60.15 -32.63
CA GLU A 208 8.58 60.98 -33.29
C GLU A 208 8.01 61.89 -34.40
N ARG A 209 6.84 61.56 -34.97
CA ARG A 209 6.14 62.34 -36.01
C ARG A 209 4.92 63.14 -35.52
N ARG A 210 4.62 63.08 -34.22
CA ARG A 210 3.39 63.67 -33.64
C ARG A 210 3.64 64.54 -32.40
N MET A 211 4.79 64.37 -31.74
CA MET A 211 5.36 65.39 -30.86
C MET A 211 5.58 66.70 -31.65
N GLU A 212 5.96 66.54 -32.92
CA GLU A 212 6.09 67.56 -33.98
C GLU A 212 4.77 68.32 -34.31
N GLU A 213 3.61 67.82 -33.85
CA GLU A 213 2.30 68.45 -34.10
C GLU A 213 1.81 69.36 -32.95
N LEU A 214 2.13 69.07 -31.68
CA LEU A 214 1.51 69.73 -30.50
C LEU A 214 2.32 70.85 -29.86
N ASP A 215 3.62 70.96 -30.14
CA ASP A 215 4.42 72.11 -29.69
C ASP A 215 3.88 73.45 -30.27
N ASN A 216 3.03 73.35 -31.30
CA ASN A 216 2.30 74.43 -31.95
C ASN A 216 1.06 74.94 -31.17
N GLU A 217 0.49 74.17 -30.22
CA GLU A 217 -0.83 74.49 -29.61
C GLU A 217 -0.78 75.04 -28.16
N LYS A 218 0.25 74.70 -27.38
CA LYS A 218 0.32 74.86 -25.90
C LYS A 218 -0.09 76.23 -25.32
N ILE A 219 -0.03 77.30 -26.10
CA ILE A 219 0.11 78.71 -25.70
C ILE A 219 -1.20 79.34 -25.12
N GLU A 220 -2.25 78.55 -24.88
CA GLU A 220 -3.62 79.09 -24.77
C GLU A 220 -4.28 79.14 -23.38
N ASN A 221 -4.11 78.13 -22.51
CA ASN A 221 -5.10 77.84 -21.45
C ASN A 221 -4.76 78.32 -20.02
N ASP A 222 -3.52 78.76 -19.76
CA ASP A 222 -2.99 79.17 -18.44
C ASP A 222 -3.74 80.34 -17.76
N LYS A 223 -4.73 80.91 -18.45
CA LYS A 223 -5.60 82.00 -18.02
C LYS A 223 -6.50 81.60 -16.82
N LYS A 224 -6.99 80.36 -16.77
CA LYS A 224 -8.17 79.97 -15.96
C LYS A 224 -7.88 79.40 -14.57
N THR A 225 -6.70 78.84 -14.31
CA THR A 225 -6.37 78.26 -12.98
C THR A 225 -6.57 79.28 -11.86
N LYS A 226 -6.32 80.55 -12.17
CA LYS A 226 -6.54 81.73 -11.33
C LYS A 226 -7.95 81.78 -10.70
N GLU A 227 -8.98 81.27 -11.38
CA GLU A 227 -10.40 81.37 -10.97
C GLU A 227 -10.82 80.38 -9.87
N LEU A 228 -10.10 79.27 -9.68
CA LEU A 228 -10.23 78.39 -8.48
C LEU A 228 -8.99 78.44 -7.59
N ILE A 229 -7.89 79.08 -8.04
CA ILE A 229 -6.90 79.74 -7.17
C ILE A 229 -7.51 80.94 -6.41
N GLU A 230 -8.66 81.47 -6.85
CA GLU A 230 -9.45 82.44 -6.08
C GLU A 230 -10.44 81.80 -5.10
N ARG A 231 -10.78 80.51 -5.25
CA ARG A 231 -11.72 79.77 -4.35
C ARG A 231 -11.01 78.84 -3.36
N LEU A 232 -9.94 78.20 -3.79
CA LEU A 232 -8.90 77.50 -3.01
C LEU A 232 -7.57 78.18 -3.40
N GLN A 233 -6.40 77.80 -2.93
CA GLN A 233 -5.16 77.93 -3.74
C GLN A 233 -4.12 76.82 -3.27
N GLY A 234 -3.41 75.65 -3.90
CA GLY A 234 -2.99 74.77 -5.28
C GLY A 234 -2.19 73.19 -5.49
N ASP A 235 -1.62 72.46 -6.67
CA ASP A 235 -1.08 70.87 -7.02
C ASP A 235 0.09 70.18 -8.17
N LEU A 236 0.33 68.79 -8.68
CA LEU A 236 1.60 67.86 -9.31
C LEU A 236 1.74 66.61 -10.57
N GLU A 237 2.84 65.66 -10.93
CA GLU A 237 3.29 64.66 -12.22
C GLU A 237 4.26 63.17 -12.39
N LYS A 238 4.73 62.39 -13.59
CA LYS A 238 5.74 61.04 -13.92
C LYS A 238 5.94 59.96 -15.31
N SER A 239 6.96 58.92 -15.67
CA SER A 239 7.17 57.75 -16.89
C SER A 239 8.50 56.63 -17.29
N LYS A 240 8.63 55.47 -18.24
CA LYS A 240 9.87 54.52 -18.96
C LYS A 240 9.97 52.92 -19.74
N SER A 241 10.91 52.33 -20.74
CA SER A 241 11.60 50.82 -21.08
C SER A 241 11.80 49.70 -22.46
N ASN A 242 12.91 48.80 -22.92
CA ASN A 242 13.12 47.26 -23.63
C ASN A 242 14.14 46.57 -24.94
N VAL A 243 14.47 45.16 -25.39
CA VAL A 243 15.46 44.40 -26.55
C VAL A 243 15.72 42.70 -27.05
N LEU A 244 16.42 42.03 -28.20
CA LEU A 244 16.94 40.45 -28.63
C LEU A 244 17.75 39.73 -30.05
N GLN A 245 18.18 38.33 -30.39
CA GLN A 245 19.15 37.54 -31.56
C GLN A 245 19.23 35.88 -32.20
N GLY A 246 20.13 35.16 -33.17
CA GLY A 246 20.27 33.61 -33.88
C GLY A 246 21.49 32.78 -34.90
N ASP A 247 21.55 31.44 -35.57
CA ASP A 247 22.71 30.45 -36.33
C ASP A 247 22.74 29.25 -37.67
N GLN A 248 23.51 27.99 -37.93
CA GLN A 248 24.23 27.15 -39.22
C GLN A 248 24.28 25.49 -39.89
N LYS A 249 25.33 24.73 -40.67
CA LYS A 249 25.36 23.42 -41.76
C LYS A 249 26.61 22.29 -42.38
N LYS A 250 26.59 21.06 -43.25
CA LYS A 250 27.73 19.96 -43.94
C LYS A 250 27.60 18.56 -45.04
N ARG A 251 28.57 17.73 -45.85
CA ARG A 251 28.55 16.50 -47.04
C ARG A 251 29.41 14.95 -47.46
N PRO A 252 30.10 14.34 -48.65
CA PRO A 252 30.25 12.80 -49.39
C PRO A 252 31.36 11.95 -50.54
N MET A 253 31.56 10.51 -50.93
CA MET A 253 31.94 9.59 -52.28
C MET A 253 32.05 7.91 -52.49
N LEU A 254 30.99 7.13 -52.97
CA LEU A 254 30.83 5.97 -53.99
C LEU A 254 29.48 5.17 -53.79
N GLY A 255 28.61 4.94 -54.81
CA GLY A 255 27.42 4.02 -54.75
C GLY A 255 26.12 4.44 -55.51
N MET A 256 25.35 3.50 -56.07
CA MET A 256 24.20 3.61 -57.03
C MET A 256 22.79 3.82 -56.36
N ILE A 257 21.88 4.75 -56.74
CA ILE A 257 20.86 4.84 -57.87
C ILE A 257 19.51 4.08 -57.60
N PRO A 258 18.25 4.59 -57.91
CA PRO A 258 17.70 5.97 -58.08
C PRO A 258 16.17 6.24 -57.71
N LYS A 259 15.66 7.50 -57.89
CA LYS A 259 14.24 7.95 -58.19
C LYS A 259 13.08 7.71 -57.16
N SER A 260 11.97 8.51 -57.10
CA SER A 260 11.65 9.88 -57.60
C SER A 260 10.32 10.52 -57.10
N ALA A 261 10.40 11.82 -56.71
CA ALA A 261 9.50 12.96 -57.05
C ALA A 261 8.07 13.17 -56.42
N SER A 262 7.55 14.41 -56.61
CA SER A 262 6.33 15.06 -56.07
C SER A 262 6.43 15.55 -54.61
N GLY A 263 5.84 16.68 -54.16
CA GLY A 263 5.09 17.78 -54.83
C GLY A 263 4.37 18.66 -53.76
N GLU A 264 4.42 20.00 -53.83
CA GLU A 264 4.15 20.89 -52.67
C GLU A 264 3.18 22.08 -52.95
N ARG A 265 2.53 22.58 -51.88
CA ARG A 265 1.65 23.76 -51.67
C ARG A 265 0.16 23.37 -51.54
N VAL A 266 -0.56 23.55 -50.41
CA VAL A 266 -0.62 24.54 -49.30
C VAL A 266 -1.58 25.71 -49.59
N SER A 267 -2.63 25.81 -48.76
CA SER A 267 -3.74 26.78 -48.80
C SER A 267 -3.58 27.91 -47.77
N ARG A 268 -4.55 28.84 -47.72
CA ARG A 268 -4.66 29.93 -46.74
C ARG A 268 -6.10 29.99 -46.18
N GLU A 269 -6.45 31.10 -45.51
CA GLU A 269 -7.75 31.47 -44.91
C GLU A 269 -8.16 30.80 -43.57
N SER A 270 -8.51 31.66 -42.61
CA SER A 270 -9.20 31.34 -41.36
C SER A 270 -9.79 32.62 -40.74
N LEU A 271 -11.12 32.78 -40.65
CA LEU A 271 -11.75 33.88 -39.90
C LEU A 271 -13.28 33.68 -39.74
N THR A 272 -13.77 33.44 -38.52
CA THR A 272 -14.95 34.02 -37.82
C THR A 272 -15.39 33.14 -36.63
N ARG A 273 -16.00 33.75 -35.60
CA ARG A 273 -16.54 33.09 -34.38
C ARG A 273 -17.59 34.00 -33.70
N GLY A 274 -18.65 33.40 -33.16
CA GLY A 274 -19.78 34.00 -32.43
C GLY A 274 -21.02 33.14 -32.70
N ASP A 275 -21.95 32.89 -31.79
CA ASP A 275 -22.40 33.67 -30.62
C ASP A 275 -23.23 32.79 -29.62
N SER A 276 -23.81 33.40 -28.58
CA SER A 276 -25.06 33.03 -27.89
C SER A 276 -25.01 32.27 -26.53
N GLN A 277 -26.21 32.03 -25.99
CA GLN A 277 -26.60 32.09 -24.57
C GLN A 277 -27.59 30.94 -24.21
N GLU A 278 -27.56 30.42 -22.97
CA GLU A 278 -28.29 29.21 -22.58
C GLU A 278 -29.70 29.43 -21.99
N ASP A 279 -30.48 28.34 -21.92
CA ASP A 279 -31.95 28.33 -21.85
C ASP A 279 -32.52 27.79 -20.51
N PRO A 280 -33.65 28.33 -19.97
CA PRO A 280 -34.12 28.00 -18.62
C PRO A 280 -34.52 26.54 -18.36
N VAL A 281 -34.80 25.75 -19.41
CA VAL A 281 -35.15 24.33 -19.25
C VAL A 281 -33.96 23.50 -18.75
N GLN A 282 -32.72 23.96 -19.01
CA GLN A 282 -31.52 23.28 -18.54
C GLN A 282 -31.41 23.31 -17.01
N LEU A 283 -31.56 24.49 -16.39
CA LEU A 283 -31.50 24.63 -14.91
C LEU A 283 -32.54 23.77 -14.18
N GLN A 284 -33.73 23.58 -14.78
CA GLN A 284 -34.77 22.75 -14.16
C GLN A 284 -34.41 21.26 -14.17
N ARG A 285 -33.55 20.84 -15.11
CA ARG A 285 -32.95 19.50 -15.16
C ARG A 285 -31.80 19.38 -14.16
N ASP A 286 -30.89 20.35 -14.16
CA ASP A 286 -29.73 20.37 -13.26
C ASP A 286 -30.14 20.34 -11.77
N LEU A 287 -31.30 20.92 -11.44
CA LEU A 287 -31.91 20.85 -10.11
C LEU A 287 -32.45 19.46 -9.76
N GLN A 288 -33.10 18.76 -10.71
CA GLN A 288 -33.56 17.38 -10.53
C GLN A 288 -32.36 16.45 -10.28
N ASP A 289 -31.34 16.55 -11.15
CA ASP A 289 -30.07 15.83 -11.04
C ASP A 289 -29.32 16.18 -9.74
N SER A 290 -29.57 17.34 -9.11
CA SER A 290 -29.02 17.71 -7.81
C SER A 290 -29.76 17.05 -6.63
N ILE A 291 -31.07 16.82 -6.74
CA ILE A 291 -31.89 16.18 -5.69
C ILE A 291 -31.62 14.67 -5.65
N GLU A 292 -31.40 14.04 -6.81
CA GLU A 292 -31.06 12.61 -6.89
C GLU A 292 -29.67 12.34 -6.29
N ARG A 293 -28.68 13.20 -6.56
CA ARG A 293 -27.39 13.20 -5.82
C ARG A 293 -27.56 13.49 -4.32
N GLU A 294 -28.53 14.33 -3.96
CA GLU A 294 -29.08 14.55 -2.60
C GLU A 294 -29.30 13.22 -1.84
N ALA A 295 -30.08 12.35 -2.49
CA ALA A 295 -30.53 11.08 -1.96
C ALA A 295 -29.39 10.04 -1.85
N ASP A 296 -28.58 9.88 -2.91
CA ASP A 296 -27.46 8.94 -2.93
C ASP A 296 -26.43 9.24 -1.81
N MET A 297 -26.12 10.51 -1.57
CA MET A 297 -25.21 10.94 -0.50
C MET A 297 -25.76 10.59 0.90
N ARG A 298 -27.08 10.70 1.11
CA ARG A 298 -27.73 10.31 2.38
C ARG A 298 -27.72 8.79 2.60
N GLU A 299 -27.76 7.99 1.54
CA GLU A 299 -27.66 6.53 1.66
C GLU A 299 -26.21 6.06 1.90
N GLN A 300 -25.22 6.66 1.22
CA GLN A 300 -23.79 6.44 1.50
C GLN A 300 -23.41 6.77 2.95
N LEU A 301 -23.97 7.85 3.51
CA LEU A 301 -23.78 8.19 4.92
C LEU A 301 -24.26 7.07 5.86
N ARG A 302 -25.43 6.48 5.60
CA ARG A 302 -25.96 5.40 6.46
C ARG A 302 -25.17 4.10 6.37
N PHE A 303 -24.66 3.73 5.20
CA PHE A 303 -23.71 2.61 5.11
C PHE A 303 -22.42 2.88 5.89
N SER A 304 -21.93 4.13 5.87
CA SER A 304 -20.76 4.55 6.65
C SER A 304 -21.00 4.47 8.17
N GLU A 305 -22.19 4.87 8.65
CA GLU A 305 -22.60 4.76 10.05
C GLU A 305 -22.67 3.29 10.52
N GLU A 306 -23.21 2.38 9.69
CA GLU A 306 -23.27 0.95 10.00
C GLU A 306 -21.89 0.29 9.98
N GLU A 307 -21.00 0.65 9.04
CA GLU A 307 -19.62 0.17 9.02
C GLU A 307 -18.84 0.65 10.27
N ALA A 308 -18.97 1.92 10.65
CA ALA A 308 -18.37 2.46 11.88
C ALA A 308 -18.90 1.74 13.14
N LYS A 309 -20.18 1.35 13.17
CA LYS A 309 -20.76 0.54 14.24
C LYS A 309 -20.21 -0.90 14.26
N MET A 310 -19.98 -1.50 13.09
CA MET A 310 -19.38 -2.83 12.95
C MET A 310 -17.89 -2.86 13.33
N LEU A 311 -17.14 -1.81 12.99
CA LEU A 311 -15.72 -1.65 13.36
C LEU A 311 -15.53 -1.53 14.88
N ARG A 312 -16.35 -0.75 15.59
CA ARG A 312 -16.32 -0.66 17.07
C ARG A 312 -16.50 -2.02 17.73
N ASN A 313 -17.46 -2.82 17.26
CA ASN A 313 -17.67 -4.20 17.74
C ASN A 313 -16.50 -5.17 17.42
N LYS A 314 -15.60 -4.80 16.50
CA LYS A 314 -14.44 -5.59 16.10
C LYS A 314 -13.17 -5.20 16.84
N VAL A 315 -13.01 -3.91 17.19
CA VAL A 315 -11.92 -3.42 18.06
C VAL A 315 -11.99 -4.10 19.43
N SER A 316 -13.16 -4.07 20.08
CA SER A 316 -13.41 -4.71 21.39
C SER A 316 -12.98 -6.19 21.46
N ARG A 317 -13.10 -6.96 20.38
CA ARG A 317 -12.66 -8.37 20.33
C ARG A 317 -11.16 -8.52 20.12
N LEU A 318 -10.54 -7.62 19.37
CA LEU A 318 -9.09 -7.62 19.16
C LEU A 318 -8.34 -7.19 20.43
N GLU A 319 -8.98 -6.42 21.31
CA GLU A 319 -8.48 -6.07 22.64
C GLU A 319 -8.46 -7.31 23.56
N GLU A 320 -9.57 -8.07 23.63
CA GLU A 320 -9.64 -9.36 24.33
C GLU A 320 -8.56 -10.36 23.85
N ASP A 321 -8.37 -10.49 22.54
CA ASP A 321 -7.33 -11.35 21.95
C ASP A 321 -5.89 -10.84 22.26
N ASN A 322 -5.68 -9.53 22.31
CA ASN A 322 -4.37 -8.94 22.57
C ASN A 322 -3.92 -9.16 24.03
N GLU A 323 -4.83 -9.02 25.01
CA GLU A 323 -4.54 -9.36 26.40
C GLU A 323 -4.10 -10.82 26.57
N SER A 324 -4.80 -11.74 25.90
CA SER A 324 -4.44 -13.17 25.86
C SER A 324 -3.04 -13.40 25.28
N MET A 325 -2.68 -12.70 24.21
CA MET A 325 -1.35 -12.80 23.58
C MET A 325 -0.24 -12.17 24.43
N VAL A 326 -0.48 -11.05 25.11
CA VAL A 326 0.46 -10.46 26.08
C VAL A 326 0.72 -11.43 27.24
N LEU A 327 -0.32 -12.12 27.73
CA LEU A 327 -0.19 -13.14 28.78
C LEU A 327 0.65 -14.35 28.33
N GLN A 328 0.56 -14.74 27.05
CA GLN A 328 1.41 -15.78 26.45
C GLN A 328 2.85 -15.32 26.25
N LEU A 329 3.09 -14.10 25.77
CA LEU A 329 4.43 -13.53 25.63
C LEU A 329 5.13 -13.42 27.00
N LYS A 330 4.41 -13.07 28.05
CA LYS A 330 4.92 -13.06 29.43
C LYS A 330 5.36 -14.46 29.92
N LYS A 331 4.68 -15.52 29.48
CA LYS A 331 5.08 -16.93 29.71
C LYS A 331 6.25 -17.42 28.84
N MET A 332 6.58 -16.72 27.76
CA MET A 332 7.74 -17.05 26.90
C MET A 332 8.99 -16.23 27.26
N ALA A 333 8.83 -14.98 27.72
CA ALA A 333 9.93 -14.13 28.15
C ALA A 333 10.73 -14.74 29.31
N THR A 334 10.05 -15.34 30.29
CA THR A 334 10.67 -16.09 31.40
C THR A 334 11.44 -17.34 30.95
N LYS A 335 11.24 -17.82 29.72
CA LYS A 335 11.73 -19.12 29.23
C LYS A 335 13.08 -19.07 28.49
N THR A 336 13.72 -17.90 28.40
CA THR A 336 14.77 -17.65 27.38
C THR A 336 16.15 -17.22 27.93
N SER A 337 16.30 -17.03 29.25
CA SER A 337 17.50 -16.38 29.84
C SER A 337 18.54 -17.35 30.46
N TYR A 338 19.15 -18.25 29.68
CA TYR A 338 20.39 -18.93 30.10
C TYR A 338 21.34 -19.29 28.95
N ARG A 339 22.56 -18.73 28.97
CA ARG A 339 23.75 -19.32 28.32
C ARG A 339 25.05 -18.78 28.98
N PRO A 340 25.90 -19.62 29.61
CA PRO A 340 27.05 -19.15 30.37
C PRO A 340 28.38 -19.21 29.62
N THR A 341 29.32 -18.32 30.00
CA THR A 341 30.78 -18.48 29.83
C THR A 341 31.48 -17.90 31.06
N ASN A 342 32.43 -18.63 31.63
CA ASN A 342 32.99 -18.39 32.97
C ASN A 342 33.99 -17.21 33.01
N ILE A 343 34.05 -16.47 34.13
CA ILE A 343 35.18 -16.40 35.10
C ILE A 343 34.95 -15.29 36.16
N THR A 344 35.39 -15.53 37.40
CA THR A 344 35.47 -14.65 38.60
C THR A 344 34.20 -14.08 39.25
N ASP A 345 34.00 -14.51 40.50
CA ASP A 345 33.71 -13.71 41.70
C ASP A 345 32.39 -12.90 41.81
N ARG A 346 31.31 -13.56 42.28
CA ARG A 346 30.84 -13.51 43.69
C ARG A 346 29.62 -14.44 43.88
N ASP A 347 29.36 -14.84 45.13
CA ASP A 347 28.34 -15.81 45.56
C ASP A 347 27.35 -15.15 46.55
N GLU A 348 26.34 -15.90 47.02
CA GLU A 348 25.19 -15.55 47.88
C GLU A 348 23.97 -14.94 47.13
N GLY A 349 22.80 -15.59 47.02
CA GLY A 349 22.47 -16.99 47.32
C GLY A 349 20.95 -17.31 47.36
N ILE A 350 20.62 -18.61 47.35
CA ILE A 350 19.31 -19.25 47.71
C ILE A 350 18.13 -19.07 46.72
N SER A 351 17.78 -20.14 45.95
CA SER A 351 16.40 -20.71 45.87
C SER A 351 16.26 -22.00 44.98
N ASP A 352 17.18 -22.97 45.02
CA ASP A 352 17.20 -24.09 44.04
C ASP A 352 16.35 -25.35 44.39
N VAL A 353 15.38 -25.25 45.32
CA VAL A 353 14.69 -26.44 45.88
C VAL A 353 13.38 -26.81 45.17
N GLU A 354 12.66 -25.83 44.61
CA GLU A 354 11.33 -26.07 44.02
C GLU A 354 11.42 -26.66 42.59
N ASP A 355 12.27 -26.09 41.73
CA ASP A 355 12.52 -26.54 40.34
C ASP A 355 12.76 -28.04 40.22
N ALA A 356 13.54 -28.63 41.13
CA ALA A 356 13.86 -30.05 41.11
C ALA A 356 12.64 -30.96 41.36
N THR A 357 11.60 -30.44 42.03
CA THR A 357 10.35 -31.17 42.29
C THR A 357 9.34 -30.98 41.15
N GLU A 358 9.21 -29.76 40.62
CA GLU A 358 8.27 -29.46 39.53
C GLU A 358 8.73 -30.09 38.21
N LEU A 359 10.04 -30.05 37.90
CA LEU A 359 10.60 -30.73 36.72
C LEU A 359 10.39 -32.25 36.77
N LYS A 360 10.45 -32.86 37.97
CA LYS A 360 10.16 -34.28 38.15
C LYS A 360 8.67 -34.59 37.92
N LEU A 361 7.77 -33.75 38.43
CA LEU A 361 6.34 -33.91 38.23
C LEU A 361 5.95 -33.77 36.75
N LEU A 362 6.55 -32.81 36.03
CA LEU A 362 6.40 -32.64 34.58
C LEU A 362 6.91 -33.86 33.79
N LEU A 363 8.06 -34.42 34.17
CA LEU A 363 8.59 -35.61 33.52
C LEU A 363 7.66 -36.81 33.75
N GLU A 364 7.24 -37.05 34.99
CA GLU A 364 6.38 -38.18 35.36
C GLU A 364 4.96 -38.07 34.75
N LEU A 365 4.42 -36.86 34.59
CA LEU A 365 3.21 -36.62 33.80
C LEU A 365 3.42 -36.97 32.31
N SER A 366 4.55 -36.58 31.71
CA SER A 366 4.84 -36.92 30.30
C SER A 366 5.02 -38.43 30.07
N GLU A 367 5.61 -39.16 31.05
CA GLU A 367 5.72 -40.62 31.00
C GLU A 367 4.35 -41.31 31.19
N GLN A 368 3.47 -40.74 32.00
CA GLN A 368 2.08 -41.18 32.12
C GLN A 368 1.28 -40.95 30.83
N GLU A 369 1.42 -39.79 30.17
CA GLU A 369 0.81 -39.55 28.85
C GLU A 369 1.34 -40.53 27.80
N ILE A 370 2.65 -40.78 27.75
CA ILE A 370 3.26 -41.76 26.84
C ILE A 370 2.74 -43.18 27.10
N THR A 371 2.52 -43.59 28.34
CA THR A 371 1.96 -44.92 28.66
C THR A 371 0.46 -45.02 28.37
N VAL A 372 -0.32 -43.94 28.55
CA VAL A 372 -1.73 -43.88 28.12
C VAL A 372 -1.83 -43.95 26.60
N LEU A 373 -1.00 -43.22 25.85
CA LEU A 373 -0.98 -43.26 24.38
C LEU A 373 -0.54 -44.63 23.85
N LYS A 374 0.45 -45.29 24.46
CA LYS A 374 0.83 -46.67 24.13
C LYS A 374 -0.32 -47.65 24.34
N ARG A 375 -1.01 -47.59 25.48
CA ARG A 375 -2.20 -48.42 25.75
C ARG A 375 -3.32 -48.14 24.74
N LYS A 376 -3.51 -46.86 24.34
CA LYS A 376 -4.49 -46.47 23.32
C LYS A 376 -4.18 -47.08 21.95
N ILE A 377 -2.90 -47.19 21.60
CA ILE A 377 -2.45 -47.87 20.38
C ILE A 377 -2.74 -49.38 20.49
N GLU A 378 -2.37 -50.05 21.58
CA GLU A 378 -2.68 -51.47 21.80
C GLU A 378 -4.19 -51.77 21.76
N GLU A 379 -5.03 -50.92 22.35
CA GLU A 379 -6.50 -51.00 22.26
C GLU A 379 -6.98 -50.99 20.80
N PHE A 380 -6.51 -50.04 19.98
CA PHE A 380 -6.84 -49.97 18.56
C PHE A 380 -6.24 -51.13 17.75
N GLU A 381 -5.08 -51.67 18.11
CA GLU A 381 -4.51 -52.83 17.44
C GLU A 381 -5.30 -54.11 17.72
N VAL A 382 -5.78 -54.29 18.96
CA VAL A 382 -6.68 -55.39 19.34
C VAL A 382 -8.04 -55.24 18.64
N GLU A 383 -8.61 -54.04 18.56
CA GLU A 383 -9.88 -53.80 17.84
C GLU A 383 -9.74 -54.06 16.33
N LYS A 384 -8.66 -53.56 15.70
CA LYS A 384 -8.26 -53.84 14.31
C LYS A 384 -8.23 -55.35 14.02
N ASP A 385 -7.62 -56.15 14.89
CA ASP A 385 -7.48 -57.59 14.65
C ASP A 385 -8.74 -58.38 15.04
N GLN A 386 -9.55 -57.92 16.00
CA GLN A 386 -10.91 -58.43 16.20
C GLN A 386 -11.83 -58.15 15.00
N LEU A 387 -11.71 -56.99 14.35
CA LEU A 387 -12.46 -56.67 13.14
C LEU A 387 -12.03 -57.56 11.96
N LYS A 388 -10.73 -57.82 11.78
CA LYS A 388 -10.24 -58.82 10.82
C LYS A 388 -10.81 -60.22 11.10
N ALA A 389 -10.84 -60.65 12.36
CA ALA A 389 -11.40 -61.95 12.74
C ALA A 389 -12.90 -62.06 12.39
N LYS A 390 -13.69 -61.00 12.65
CA LYS A 390 -15.10 -60.92 12.27
C LYS A 390 -15.29 -60.98 10.75
N VAL A 391 -14.46 -60.26 9.97
CA VAL A 391 -14.48 -60.33 8.49
C VAL A 391 -14.19 -61.75 7.99
N LEU A 392 -13.19 -62.42 8.57
CA LEU A 392 -12.85 -63.81 8.23
C LEU A 392 -13.99 -64.79 8.58
N GLU A 393 -14.66 -64.59 9.72
CA GLU A 393 -15.82 -65.38 10.14
C GLU A 393 -17.01 -65.23 9.16
N TYR A 394 -17.31 -64.00 8.72
CA TYR A 394 -18.37 -63.77 7.73
C TYR A 394 -18.03 -64.36 6.35
N GLN A 395 -16.77 -64.24 5.90
CA GLN A 395 -16.31 -64.91 4.67
C GLN A 395 -16.44 -66.44 4.76
N THR A 396 -16.10 -67.02 5.92
CA THR A 396 -16.21 -68.47 6.17
C THR A 396 -17.68 -68.93 6.17
N LYS A 397 -18.59 -68.15 6.78
CA LYS A 397 -20.02 -68.46 6.81
C LYS A 397 -20.66 -68.39 5.40
N LEU A 398 -20.19 -67.52 4.52
CA LEU A 398 -20.64 -67.43 3.12
C LEU A 398 -20.23 -68.64 2.25
N ALA A 399 -19.11 -69.31 2.56
CA ALA A 399 -18.62 -70.46 1.78
C ALA A 399 -19.40 -71.78 2.00
N SER A 400 -20.13 -71.90 3.10
CA SER A 400 -20.59 -73.18 3.65
C SER A 400 -21.90 -73.77 3.06
N LYS A 401 -22.45 -73.23 1.96
CA LYS A 401 -23.85 -73.49 1.58
C LYS A 401 -24.12 -73.77 0.09
N LYS A 402 -23.52 -74.84 -0.48
CA LYS A 402 -23.97 -75.49 -1.75
C LYS A 402 -23.28 -76.85 -2.02
N THR A 403 -23.98 -77.97 -1.86
CA THR A 403 -23.74 -79.22 -2.63
C THR A 403 -25.04 -80.03 -2.74
N TYR A 404 -25.43 -80.40 -3.97
CA TYR A 404 -26.49 -81.37 -4.24
C TYR A 404 -25.90 -82.77 -4.46
N LYS A 405 -26.68 -83.83 -4.19
CA LYS A 405 -26.34 -85.22 -4.56
C LYS A 405 -27.50 -85.90 -5.29
N PRO A 406 -27.29 -86.37 -6.53
CA PRO A 406 -28.08 -87.44 -7.14
C PRO A 406 -27.23 -88.71 -7.38
N ILE A 407 -27.83 -89.89 -7.31
CA ILE A 407 -27.35 -91.15 -7.91
C ILE A 407 -28.52 -92.16 -7.94
N SER A 408 -28.60 -92.99 -8.97
CA SER A 408 -29.62 -94.06 -9.09
C SER A 408 -28.98 -95.46 -9.01
N LYS A 409 -29.81 -96.48 -8.76
CA LYS A 409 -29.63 -97.87 -9.24
C LYS A 409 -30.87 -98.75 -8.96
N GLN A 410 -31.04 -99.76 -9.83
CA GLN A 410 -31.91 -100.94 -9.72
C GLN A 410 -31.01 -102.18 -10.01
N PRO A 411 -31.52 -103.43 -10.10
CA PRO A 411 -32.30 -104.22 -9.13
C PRO A 411 -31.64 -105.63 -8.92
N GLN A 412 -32.33 -106.61 -8.29
CA GLN A 412 -32.64 -107.95 -8.89
C GLN A 412 -32.91 -109.14 -7.92
N THR A 413 -34.07 -109.79 -8.15
CA THR A 413 -34.32 -111.26 -8.24
C THR A 413 -34.36 -112.23 -7.03
N LYS A 414 -35.12 -113.32 -7.27
CA LYS A 414 -35.15 -114.69 -6.67
C LYS A 414 -36.24 -114.98 -5.62
N THR A 415 -36.95 -116.12 -5.60
CA THR A 415 -37.56 -117.08 -6.60
C THR A 415 -38.19 -118.26 -5.81
N LYS A 416 -38.97 -119.15 -6.48
CA LYS A 416 -39.48 -120.49 -6.01
C LYS A 416 -40.73 -120.46 -5.08
N GLU A 417 -41.63 -121.47 -5.04
CA GLU A 417 -41.93 -122.61 -5.96
C GLU A 417 -43.38 -123.15 -5.77
N VAL A 418 -43.85 -123.97 -6.73
CA VAL A 418 -44.95 -124.99 -6.76
C VAL A 418 -45.95 -125.04 -5.56
N LYS A 419 -47.29 -124.89 -5.66
CA LYS A 419 -48.36 -125.25 -6.64
C LYS A 419 -48.98 -126.66 -6.47
N ALA A 420 -50.01 -126.80 -5.60
CA ALA A 420 -50.93 -127.95 -5.56
C ALA A 420 -52.24 -127.70 -4.75
N ASP A 421 -53.24 -126.95 -5.27
CA ASP A 421 -54.65 -126.97 -4.76
C ASP A 421 -55.65 -126.36 -5.79
N PHE A 422 -55.57 -126.82 -7.06
CA PHE A 422 -56.07 -126.11 -8.25
C PHE A 422 -57.56 -125.65 -8.18
N ASP A 423 -58.47 -126.49 -7.68
CA ASP A 423 -59.92 -126.20 -7.70
C ASP A 423 -60.40 -125.30 -6.54
N LYS A 424 -59.64 -125.21 -5.43
CA LYS A 424 -59.81 -124.09 -4.48
C LYS A 424 -59.21 -122.81 -5.08
N GLN A 425 -58.07 -122.95 -5.74
CA GLN A 425 -57.33 -121.82 -6.30
C GLN A 425 -58.14 -121.06 -7.35
N THR A 426 -58.98 -121.70 -8.18
CA THR A 426 -59.83 -120.99 -9.15
C THR A 426 -60.88 -120.07 -8.53
N LYS A 427 -61.44 -120.39 -7.35
CA LYS A 427 -62.36 -119.48 -6.63
C LYS A 427 -61.60 -118.41 -5.84
N ALA A 428 -60.47 -118.76 -5.25
CA ALA A 428 -59.59 -117.81 -4.58
C ALA A 428 -59.02 -116.77 -5.56
N VAL A 429 -58.60 -117.18 -6.76
CA VAL A 429 -58.12 -116.31 -7.84
C VAL A 429 -59.21 -115.32 -8.23
N LYS A 430 -60.47 -115.71 -8.46
CA LYS A 430 -61.53 -114.74 -8.78
C LYS A 430 -61.81 -113.72 -7.66
N GLN A 431 -61.72 -114.13 -6.40
CA GLN A 431 -61.81 -113.17 -5.28
C GLN A 431 -60.57 -112.29 -5.14
N LEU A 432 -59.38 -112.79 -5.51
CA LEU A 432 -58.14 -112.02 -5.56
C LEU A 432 -58.08 -111.08 -6.77
N GLU A 433 -58.66 -111.44 -7.91
CA GLU A 433 -58.80 -110.59 -9.10
C GLU A 433 -59.68 -109.38 -8.78
N VAL A 434 -60.86 -109.60 -8.19
CA VAL A 434 -61.73 -108.50 -7.72
C VAL A 434 -61.02 -107.65 -6.67
N LYS A 435 -60.39 -108.26 -5.65
CA LYS A 435 -59.63 -107.49 -4.64
C LYS A 435 -58.42 -106.76 -5.22
N THR A 436 -57.76 -107.29 -6.25
CA THR A 436 -56.64 -106.63 -6.92
C THR A 436 -57.16 -105.43 -7.72
N MET A 437 -58.28 -105.57 -8.42
CA MET A 437 -58.94 -104.48 -9.14
C MET A 437 -59.47 -103.39 -8.19
N ASP A 438 -60.02 -103.76 -7.03
CA ASP A 438 -60.42 -102.80 -5.98
C ASP A 438 -59.21 -102.09 -5.38
N LEU A 439 -58.13 -102.81 -5.05
CA LEU A 439 -56.88 -102.24 -4.56
C LEU A 439 -56.19 -101.36 -5.61
N GLU A 440 -56.20 -101.73 -6.89
CA GLU A 440 -55.69 -100.90 -7.99
C GLU A 440 -56.50 -99.60 -8.13
N ASN A 441 -57.82 -99.67 -7.99
CA ASN A 441 -58.68 -98.48 -7.99
C ASN A 441 -58.43 -97.59 -6.76
N GLN A 442 -58.27 -98.17 -5.56
CA GLN A 442 -57.89 -97.43 -4.36
C GLN A 442 -56.51 -96.77 -4.51
N LEU A 443 -55.49 -97.51 -4.92
CA LEU A 443 -54.12 -97.04 -5.11
C LEU A 443 -54.04 -95.99 -6.24
N LYS A 444 -54.90 -96.08 -7.26
CA LYS A 444 -55.09 -95.03 -8.28
C LYS A 444 -55.73 -93.76 -7.68
N SER A 445 -56.71 -93.90 -6.80
CA SER A 445 -57.33 -92.76 -6.10
C SER A 445 -56.36 -92.05 -5.13
N GLU A 446 -55.57 -92.81 -4.35
CA GLU A 446 -54.53 -92.25 -3.48
C GLU A 446 -53.43 -91.56 -4.30
N ARG A 447 -53.01 -92.13 -5.44
CA ARG A 447 -52.07 -91.46 -6.37
C ARG A 447 -52.64 -90.12 -6.83
N GLN A 448 -53.91 -90.06 -7.23
CA GLN A 448 -54.54 -88.80 -7.64
C GLN A 448 -54.64 -87.79 -6.49
N GLN A 449 -54.91 -88.26 -5.26
CA GLN A 449 -54.93 -87.41 -4.06
C GLN A 449 -53.54 -86.85 -3.73
N ILE A 450 -52.48 -87.67 -3.86
CA ILE A 450 -51.08 -87.25 -3.71
C ILE A 450 -50.65 -86.27 -4.82
N GLU A 451 -51.11 -86.47 -6.06
CA GLU A 451 -50.90 -85.54 -7.19
C GLU A 451 -51.52 -84.17 -6.88
N ASN A 452 -52.76 -84.17 -6.39
CA ASN A 452 -53.49 -82.95 -6.00
C ASN A 452 -52.84 -82.24 -4.80
N LEU A 453 -52.34 -82.98 -3.80
CA LEU A 453 -51.60 -82.42 -2.65
C LEU A 453 -50.23 -81.85 -3.05
N LYS A 454 -49.53 -82.46 -4.00
CA LYS A 454 -48.31 -81.87 -4.59
C LYS A 454 -48.62 -80.59 -5.37
N SER A 455 -49.73 -80.57 -6.11
CA SER A 455 -50.19 -79.39 -6.86
C SER A 455 -50.52 -78.21 -5.94
N THR A 456 -51.21 -78.45 -4.81
CA THR A 456 -51.52 -77.40 -3.81
C THR A 456 -50.27 -76.90 -3.09
N HIS A 457 -49.43 -77.78 -2.54
CA HIS A 457 -48.18 -77.35 -1.89
C HIS A 457 -47.24 -76.60 -2.86
N LYS A 458 -47.15 -76.99 -4.14
CA LYS A 458 -46.34 -76.26 -5.13
C LYS A 458 -46.85 -74.82 -5.35
N LYS A 459 -48.16 -74.61 -5.38
CA LYS A 459 -48.76 -73.26 -5.47
C LYS A 459 -48.52 -72.45 -4.20
N GLU A 460 -48.65 -73.08 -3.04
CA GLU A 460 -48.44 -72.45 -1.73
C GLU A 460 -46.97 -72.01 -1.53
N ILE A 461 -46.01 -72.82 -1.98
CA ILE A 461 -44.59 -72.47 -2.00
C ILE A 461 -44.36 -71.21 -2.85
N ILE A 462 -44.88 -71.16 -4.08
CA ILE A 462 -44.72 -69.99 -4.97
C ILE A 462 -45.30 -68.71 -4.32
N ILE A 463 -46.47 -68.80 -3.68
CA ILE A 463 -47.10 -67.66 -2.99
C ILE A 463 -46.24 -67.19 -1.80
N LYS A 464 -45.64 -68.13 -1.05
CA LYS A 464 -44.74 -67.81 0.07
C LYS A 464 -43.40 -67.25 -0.40
N GLU A 465 -42.85 -67.74 -1.51
CA GLU A 465 -41.65 -67.21 -2.15
C GLU A 465 -41.87 -65.77 -2.64
N GLU A 466 -43.00 -65.46 -3.31
CA GLU A 466 -43.34 -64.07 -3.65
C GLU A 466 -43.51 -63.15 -2.44
N CYS A 467 -44.15 -63.65 -1.37
CA CYS A 467 -44.39 -62.87 -0.16
C CYS A 467 -43.07 -62.52 0.56
N ILE A 468 -42.17 -63.50 0.71
CA ILE A 468 -40.82 -63.30 1.25
C ILE A 468 -40.05 -62.29 0.38
N LYS A 469 -40.14 -62.42 -0.94
CA LYS A 469 -39.43 -61.54 -1.88
C LYS A 469 -39.90 -60.08 -1.77
N LYS A 470 -41.21 -59.83 -1.68
CA LYS A 470 -41.79 -58.49 -1.46
C LYS A 470 -41.35 -57.88 -0.11
N LEU A 471 -41.28 -58.68 0.96
CA LEU A 471 -40.77 -58.22 2.27
C LEU A 471 -39.26 -57.90 2.25
N GLN A 472 -38.45 -58.68 1.51
CA GLN A 472 -37.03 -58.37 1.32
C GLN A 472 -36.81 -57.10 0.50
N GLU A 473 -37.61 -56.90 -0.56
CA GLU A 473 -37.58 -55.69 -1.40
C GLU A 473 -37.98 -54.44 -0.58
N GLN A 474 -38.98 -54.53 0.30
CA GLN A 474 -39.34 -53.43 1.21
C GLN A 474 -38.27 -53.15 2.29
N SER A 475 -37.75 -54.18 2.95
CA SER A 475 -36.72 -54.02 4.00
C SER A 475 -35.44 -53.37 3.45
N THR A 476 -34.97 -53.85 2.28
CA THR A 476 -33.77 -53.30 1.65
C THR A 476 -33.97 -51.89 1.09
N PHE A 477 -35.19 -51.52 0.67
CA PHE A 477 -35.49 -50.15 0.26
C PHE A 477 -35.39 -49.16 1.43
N GLU A 478 -35.94 -49.51 2.61
CA GLU A 478 -35.82 -48.65 3.80
C GLU A 478 -34.39 -48.53 4.34
N GLU A 479 -33.61 -49.62 4.33
CA GLU A 479 -32.21 -49.59 4.75
C GLU A 479 -31.37 -48.73 3.81
N ASN A 480 -31.50 -48.90 2.48
CA ASN A 480 -30.82 -48.07 1.49
C ASN A 480 -31.22 -46.59 1.61
N LYS A 481 -32.50 -46.29 1.88
CA LYS A 481 -32.93 -44.91 2.12
C LYS A 481 -32.25 -44.30 3.34
N LYS A 482 -32.23 -45.01 4.48
CA LYS A 482 -31.54 -44.55 5.71
C LYS A 482 -30.04 -44.32 5.48
N ILE A 483 -29.38 -45.19 4.71
CA ILE A 483 -27.98 -45.03 4.32
C ILE A 483 -27.79 -43.77 3.45
N MET A 484 -28.65 -43.55 2.46
CA MET A 484 -28.59 -42.38 1.57
C MET A 484 -28.87 -41.06 2.31
N ASP A 485 -29.82 -41.05 3.25
CA ASP A 485 -30.12 -39.88 4.08
C ASP A 485 -28.92 -39.52 4.99
N ILE A 486 -28.28 -40.53 5.61
CA ILE A 486 -27.06 -40.39 6.42
C ILE A 486 -25.86 -39.90 5.57
N GLN A 487 -25.68 -40.45 4.36
CA GLN A 487 -24.64 -39.99 3.42
C GLN A 487 -24.84 -38.52 3.05
N ASN A 488 -26.08 -38.10 2.76
CA ASN A 488 -26.42 -36.70 2.50
C ASN A 488 -26.13 -35.78 3.70
N GLU A 489 -26.36 -36.22 4.94
CA GLU A 489 -25.98 -35.45 6.13
C GLU A 489 -24.46 -35.29 6.28
N PHE A 490 -23.70 -36.38 6.12
CA PHE A 490 -22.24 -36.33 6.18
C PHE A 490 -21.65 -35.46 5.06
N GLU A 491 -22.15 -35.55 3.83
CA GLU A 491 -21.68 -34.71 2.72
C GLU A 491 -22.03 -33.22 2.94
N LYS A 492 -23.21 -32.91 3.50
CA LYS A 492 -23.57 -31.55 3.95
C LYS A 492 -22.73 -31.07 5.15
N LYS A 493 -22.10 -31.97 5.91
CA LYS A 493 -21.22 -31.63 7.02
C LYS A 493 -19.78 -31.41 6.55
N ILE A 494 -19.30 -32.25 5.62
CA ILE A 494 -18.03 -32.07 4.90
C ILE A 494 -18.02 -30.72 4.18
N LYS A 495 -19.04 -30.42 3.37
CA LYS A 495 -19.16 -29.15 2.63
C LYS A 495 -19.24 -27.90 3.52
N ARG A 496 -19.68 -28.03 4.78
CA ARG A 496 -19.59 -26.94 5.76
C ARG A 496 -18.16 -26.75 6.27
N ILE A 497 -17.51 -27.83 6.69
CA ILE A 497 -16.12 -27.82 7.17
C ILE A 497 -15.15 -27.35 6.06
N GLU A 498 -15.40 -27.72 4.80
CA GLU A 498 -14.63 -27.25 3.64
C GLU A 498 -14.77 -25.72 3.43
N ASN A 499 -15.98 -25.18 3.58
CA ASN A 499 -16.24 -23.74 3.51
C ASN A 499 -15.63 -23.00 4.71
N GLU A 500 -15.77 -23.54 5.92
CA GLU A 500 -15.13 -23.01 7.15
C GLU A 500 -13.61 -22.98 7.00
N MET A 501 -13.00 -24.05 6.48
CA MET A 501 -11.57 -24.09 6.12
C MET A 501 -11.18 -23.09 5.02
N MET A 502 -12.05 -22.84 4.04
CA MET A 502 -11.78 -21.81 3.02
C MET A 502 -11.80 -20.41 3.62
N ILE A 503 -12.77 -20.13 4.50
CA ILE A 503 -12.90 -18.86 5.22
C ILE A 503 -11.66 -18.64 6.09
N GLU A 504 -11.23 -19.61 6.90
CA GLU A 504 -10.03 -19.42 7.73
C GLU A 504 -8.73 -19.32 6.92
N ARG A 505 -8.63 -20.00 5.77
CA ARG A 505 -7.50 -19.76 4.83
C ARG A 505 -7.51 -18.35 4.24
N LYS A 506 -8.69 -17.75 4.06
CA LYS A 506 -8.81 -16.35 3.67
C LYS A 506 -8.44 -15.42 4.83
N ASN A 507 -9.00 -15.63 6.02
CA ASN A 507 -8.69 -14.86 7.23
C ASN A 507 -7.19 -14.84 7.52
N TYR A 508 -6.53 -16.00 7.50
CA TYR A 508 -5.08 -16.11 7.70
C TYR A 508 -4.28 -15.32 6.65
N LYS A 509 -4.71 -15.35 5.38
CA LYS A 509 -4.07 -14.57 4.30
C LYS A 509 -4.29 -13.07 4.50
N ASP A 510 -5.47 -12.65 4.92
CA ASP A 510 -5.80 -11.23 5.14
C ASP A 510 -5.10 -10.69 6.41
N ILE A 511 -4.90 -11.53 7.43
CA ILE A 511 -4.03 -11.24 8.59
C ILE A 511 -2.57 -11.09 8.17
N LEU A 512 -2.05 -12.00 7.33
CA LEU A 512 -0.69 -11.90 6.79
C LEU A 512 -0.49 -10.61 5.99
N ASN A 513 -1.44 -10.26 5.11
CA ASN A 513 -1.43 -9.00 4.37
C ASN A 513 -1.42 -7.78 5.32
N LYS A 514 -2.20 -7.81 6.41
CA LYS A 514 -2.23 -6.71 7.39
C LYS A 514 -0.93 -6.60 8.19
N TYR A 515 -0.30 -7.72 8.54
CA TYR A 515 1.03 -7.74 9.16
C TYR A 515 2.10 -7.14 8.21
N ASP A 516 2.06 -7.51 6.94
CA ASP A 516 2.94 -6.95 5.89
C ASP A 516 2.72 -5.44 5.66
N ILE A 517 1.54 -4.90 5.97
CA ILE A 517 1.26 -3.45 5.92
C ILE A 517 1.82 -2.76 7.16
N LEU A 518 1.48 -3.24 8.36
CA LEU A 518 1.98 -2.72 9.63
C LEU A 518 3.52 -2.71 9.70
N GLN A 519 4.19 -3.73 9.14
CA GLN A 519 5.65 -3.76 9.07
C GLN A 519 6.22 -2.67 8.16
N LYS A 520 5.54 -2.30 7.06
CA LYS A 520 5.94 -1.18 6.20
C LYS A 520 5.71 0.17 6.90
N GLU A 521 4.55 0.35 7.54
CA GLU A 521 4.23 1.55 8.32
C GLU A 521 5.23 1.77 9.47
N GLN A 522 5.68 0.70 10.13
CA GLN A 522 6.74 0.77 11.15
C GLN A 522 8.12 1.15 10.58
N ILE A 523 8.43 0.75 9.34
CA ILE A 523 9.66 1.17 8.65
C ILE A 523 9.56 2.64 8.21
N ASP A 524 8.43 3.04 7.64
CA ASP A 524 8.20 4.39 7.15
C ASP A 524 8.18 5.42 8.28
N THR A 525 7.48 5.16 9.38
CA THR A 525 7.51 6.00 10.59
C THR A 525 8.92 6.11 11.17
N LYS A 526 9.66 5.00 11.28
CA LYS A 526 11.06 5.01 11.71
C LYS A 526 11.96 5.82 10.78
N SER A 527 11.70 5.83 9.47
CA SER A 527 12.43 6.66 8.51
C SER A 527 12.13 8.15 8.67
N LYS A 528 10.85 8.53 8.90
CA LYS A 528 10.43 9.91 9.17
C LYS A 528 11.10 10.45 10.44
N MET A 529 11.04 9.70 11.53
CA MET A 529 11.69 10.06 12.81
C MET A 529 13.22 10.21 12.68
N ALA A 530 13.87 9.39 11.84
CA ALA A 530 15.30 9.54 11.55
C ALA A 530 15.61 10.83 10.77
N ALA A 531 14.83 11.13 9.72
CA ALA A 531 14.99 12.33 8.91
C ALA A 531 14.69 13.63 9.70
N GLU A 532 13.71 13.61 10.60
CA GLU A 532 13.42 14.74 11.50
C GLU A 532 14.52 14.96 12.52
N LYS A 533 15.05 13.88 13.13
CA LYS A 533 16.22 13.96 14.00
C LYS A 533 17.43 14.57 13.27
N GLU A 534 17.69 14.17 12.02
CA GLU A 534 18.78 14.72 11.22
C GLU A 534 18.58 16.20 10.88
N LYS A 535 17.36 16.61 10.49
CA LYS A 535 17.00 18.04 10.29
C LYS A 535 17.22 18.86 11.56
N LEU A 536 16.72 18.41 12.71
CA LEU A 536 16.86 19.09 14.00
C LEU A 536 18.33 19.18 14.42
N GLN A 537 19.12 18.13 14.18
CA GLN A 537 20.55 18.14 14.44
C GLN A 537 21.29 19.15 13.52
N CYS A 538 20.96 19.21 12.23
CA CYS A 538 21.53 20.21 11.31
C CYS A 538 21.20 21.65 11.75
N LEU A 539 19.96 21.90 12.19
CA LEU A 539 19.54 23.19 12.73
C LEU A 539 20.30 23.54 14.02
N LEU A 540 20.50 22.57 14.92
CA LEU A 540 21.29 22.73 16.13
C LEU A 540 22.76 23.08 15.82
N GLU A 541 23.38 22.35 14.88
CA GLU A 541 24.74 22.63 14.40
C GLU A 541 24.86 24.04 13.79
N SER A 542 23.87 24.48 13.00
CA SER A 542 23.84 25.85 12.47
C SER A 542 23.73 26.89 13.57
N ARG A 543 22.81 26.72 14.54
CA ARG A 543 22.65 27.66 15.65
C ARG A 543 23.92 27.77 16.50
N LYS A 544 24.58 26.65 16.83
CA LYS A 544 25.90 26.65 17.49
C LYS A 544 26.92 27.48 16.71
N LYS A 545 26.99 27.30 15.39
CA LYS A 545 27.91 28.04 14.52
C LYS A 545 27.62 29.53 14.50
N ASP A 546 26.35 29.93 14.57
CA ASP A 546 25.96 31.35 14.63
C ASP A 546 26.26 31.97 16.00
N THR A 547 26.02 31.25 17.11
CA THR A 547 26.46 31.69 18.45
C THR A 547 27.97 31.93 18.49
N LEU A 548 28.78 31.01 17.94
CA LEU A 548 30.24 31.17 17.88
C LEU A 548 30.69 32.38 17.05
N LYS A 549 29.95 32.78 16.01
CA LYS A 549 30.23 34.05 15.29
C LYS A 549 29.99 35.25 16.20
N VAL A 550 28.83 35.29 16.87
CA VAL A 550 28.45 36.40 17.75
C VAL A 550 29.43 36.52 18.93
N GLU A 551 29.90 35.41 19.50
CA GLU A 551 30.96 35.41 20.51
C GLU A 551 32.29 35.95 19.97
N ALA A 552 32.69 35.56 18.76
CA ALA A 552 33.91 36.07 18.12
C ALA A 552 33.81 37.56 17.78
N GLU A 553 32.65 38.04 17.30
CA GLU A 553 32.38 39.45 17.03
C GLU A 553 32.36 40.28 18.32
N LEU A 554 31.73 39.78 19.38
CA LEU A 554 31.72 40.40 20.71
C LEU A 554 33.13 40.52 21.29
N ASN A 555 33.97 39.49 21.15
CA ASN A 555 35.35 39.53 21.62
C ASN A 555 36.21 40.48 20.77
N ALA A 556 36.08 40.46 19.43
CA ALA A 556 36.74 41.43 18.56
C ALA A 556 36.30 42.88 18.83
N LEU A 557 35.08 43.11 19.33
CA LEU A 557 34.61 44.43 19.77
C LEU A 557 35.25 44.85 21.11
N LYS A 558 35.36 43.93 22.08
CA LYS A 558 36.10 44.16 23.34
C LYS A 558 37.56 44.50 23.06
N ASP A 559 38.22 43.77 22.18
CA ASP A 559 39.63 44.00 21.82
C ASP A 559 39.83 45.37 21.17
N LYS A 560 38.94 45.77 20.25
CA LYS A 560 38.94 47.12 19.67
C LYS A 560 38.75 48.21 20.72
N TYR A 561 37.83 48.02 21.67
CA TYR A 561 37.62 48.94 22.79
C TYR A 561 38.87 49.07 23.67
N ASN A 562 39.47 47.94 24.05
CA ASN A 562 40.70 47.89 24.84
C ASN A 562 41.87 48.61 24.13
N ILE A 563 42.09 48.32 22.85
CA ILE A 563 43.13 48.97 22.02
C ILE A 563 42.89 50.48 21.93
N SER A 564 41.64 50.92 21.75
CA SER A 564 41.28 52.35 21.70
C SER A 564 41.56 53.05 23.03
N ASN A 565 41.23 52.41 24.17
CA ASN A 565 41.51 52.92 25.50
C ASN A 565 43.03 52.97 25.77
N ASP A 566 43.80 51.96 25.35
CA ASP A 566 45.26 51.95 25.48
C ASP A 566 45.94 53.03 24.63
N LEU A 567 45.43 53.29 23.42
CA LEU A 567 45.89 54.39 22.57
C LEU A 567 45.61 55.75 23.23
N TRP A 568 44.39 55.97 23.69
CA TRP A 568 44.02 57.22 24.38
C TRP A 568 44.86 57.48 25.63
N ASN A 569 45.15 56.44 26.43
CA ASN A 569 46.04 56.55 27.59
C ASN A 569 47.50 56.83 27.20
N LYS A 570 48.00 56.29 26.09
CA LYS A 570 49.33 56.61 25.53
C LYS A 570 49.40 58.05 25.03
N GLU A 571 48.42 58.51 24.25
CA GLU A 571 48.33 59.89 23.76
C GLU A 571 48.27 60.89 24.93
N LYS A 572 47.47 60.60 25.96
CA LYS A 572 47.39 61.37 27.20
C LYS A 572 48.74 61.47 27.92
N LEU A 573 49.49 60.37 28.03
CA LEU A 573 50.84 60.35 28.59
C LEU A 573 51.84 61.13 27.73
N GLU A 574 51.77 61.01 26.41
CA GLU A 574 52.66 61.71 25.48
C GLU A 574 52.39 63.22 25.45
N MET A 575 51.12 63.64 25.55
CA MET A 575 50.75 65.06 25.68
C MET A 575 51.21 65.65 27.02
N LEU A 576 51.07 64.92 28.14
CA LEU A 576 51.64 65.32 29.43
C LEU A 576 53.17 65.47 29.35
N LYS A 577 53.85 64.58 28.61
CA LYS A 577 55.29 64.69 28.37
C LYS A 577 55.64 65.89 27.49
N LYS A 578 54.91 66.15 26.40
CA LYS A 578 55.13 67.31 25.51
C LYS A 578 54.91 68.64 26.22
N VAL A 579 53.92 68.75 27.11
CA VAL A 579 53.75 69.94 27.98
C VAL A 579 55.01 70.17 28.81
N LYS A 580 55.51 69.13 29.49
CA LYS A 580 56.71 69.18 30.33
C LYS A 580 58.01 69.45 29.55
N ASP A 581 58.12 68.91 28.34
CA ASP A 581 59.27 69.17 27.45
C ASP A 581 59.20 70.62 26.90
N LEU A 582 58.01 71.18 26.66
CA LEU A 582 57.82 72.58 26.26
C LEU A 582 58.08 73.59 27.39
N GLU A 583 57.77 73.23 28.64
CA GLU A 583 58.18 74.02 29.83
C GLU A 583 59.72 74.16 29.92
N ILE A 584 60.45 73.12 29.50
CA ILE A 584 61.93 73.09 29.50
C ILE A 584 62.51 73.80 28.25
N ALA A 585 61.83 73.75 27.10
CA ALA A 585 62.32 74.27 25.82
C ALA A 585 62.36 75.80 25.69
N HIS A 586 62.03 76.56 26.75
CA HIS A 586 61.91 78.02 26.72
C HIS A 586 63.26 78.79 26.70
N SER A 587 64.29 78.22 26.06
CA SER A 587 65.65 78.77 25.92
C SER A 587 66.03 78.94 24.44
N ASN A 588 66.42 80.15 24.05
CA ASN A 588 66.20 80.66 22.70
C ASN A 588 67.42 80.55 21.76
N ASP A 589 67.69 79.35 21.22
CA ASP A 589 68.39 79.18 19.93
C ASP A 589 68.11 77.81 19.24
N SER A 590 67.68 76.77 19.98
CA SER A 590 67.39 75.44 19.39
C SER A 590 66.36 75.51 18.25
N TRP A 591 65.31 76.32 18.44
CA TRP A 591 64.12 76.37 17.58
C TRP A 591 64.42 76.58 16.09
N ILE A 592 65.49 77.29 15.69
CA ILE A 592 65.81 77.45 14.26
C ILE A 592 66.28 76.12 13.64
N LYS A 593 67.17 75.38 14.33
CA LYS A 593 67.63 74.05 13.89
C LYS A 593 66.53 73.01 14.04
N GLU A 594 65.76 73.09 15.12
CA GLU A 594 64.56 72.28 15.37
C GLU A 594 63.55 72.40 14.22
N LYS A 595 63.27 73.62 13.76
CA LYS A 595 62.35 73.91 12.64
C LYS A 595 62.82 73.31 11.32
N GLU A 596 64.13 73.37 11.05
CA GLU A 596 64.70 72.82 9.81
C GLU A 596 64.75 71.28 9.85
N ASN A 597 65.06 70.70 11.00
CA ASN A 597 64.98 69.25 11.25
C ASN A 597 63.52 68.74 11.16
N MET A 598 62.56 69.46 11.77
CA MET A 598 61.12 69.19 11.65
C MET A 598 60.66 69.24 10.19
N LYS A 599 61.17 70.17 9.37
CA LYS A 599 60.86 70.23 7.94
C LYS A 599 61.41 69.02 7.18
N LYS A 600 62.65 68.61 7.44
CA LYS A 600 63.23 67.39 6.86
C LYS A 600 62.45 66.14 7.26
N ASN A 601 62.08 66.02 8.54
CA ASN A 601 61.27 64.91 9.04
C ASN A 601 59.88 64.90 8.38
N LEU A 602 59.24 66.06 8.17
CA LEU A 602 58.00 66.18 7.39
C LEU A 602 58.16 65.73 5.94
N GLU A 603 59.27 66.06 5.28
CA GLU A 603 59.56 65.61 3.91
C GLU A 603 59.79 64.08 3.83
N GLU A 604 60.40 63.48 4.86
CA GLU A 604 60.54 62.02 4.99
C GLU A 604 59.20 61.35 5.31
N TYR A 605 58.41 61.84 6.26
CA TYR A 605 57.06 61.33 6.53
C TYR A 605 56.14 61.45 5.30
N LEU A 606 56.22 62.54 4.52
CA LEU A 606 55.46 62.69 3.28
C LEU A 606 55.90 61.70 2.18
N LYS A 607 57.16 61.24 2.20
CA LYS A 607 57.67 60.19 1.30
C LYS A 607 57.17 58.82 1.73
N ASP A 608 57.17 58.54 3.04
CA ASP A 608 56.70 57.27 3.59
C ASP A 608 55.16 57.14 3.47
N ILE A 609 54.40 58.21 3.71
CA ILE A 609 52.95 58.25 3.44
C ILE A 609 52.66 57.96 1.95
N LYS A 610 53.46 58.48 1.02
CA LYS A 610 53.32 58.15 -0.42
C LYS A 610 53.67 56.68 -0.71
N SER A 611 54.64 56.11 -0.01
CA SER A 611 55.01 54.69 -0.10
C SER A 611 53.89 53.78 0.41
N LEU A 612 53.37 54.05 1.62
CA LEU A 612 52.26 53.33 2.22
C LEU A 612 50.98 53.46 1.39
N ASN A 613 50.64 54.66 0.90
CA ASN A 613 49.46 54.84 0.04
C ASN A 613 49.56 54.02 -1.26
N LYS A 614 50.75 53.89 -1.84
CA LYS A 614 50.98 53.01 -3.01
C LYS A 614 50.78 51.54 -2.65
N GLN A 615 51.29 51.09 -1.51
CA GLN A 615 51.06 49.72 -1.02
C GLN A 615 49.57 49.46 -0.72
N CYS A 616 48.86 50.43 -0.13
CA CYS A 616 47.43 50.34 0.12
C CYS A 616 46.61 50.25 -1.18
N SER A 617 46.99 50.99 -2.23
CA SER A 617 46.39 50.81 -3.58
C SER A 617 46.59 49.40 -4.09
N GLN A 618 47.82 48.88 -4.04
CA GLN A 618 48.15 47.53 -4.51
C GLN A 618 47.41 46.42 -3.74
N TYR A 619 47.29 46.56 -2.41
CA TYR A 619 46.46 45.64 -1.61
C TYR A 619 44.97 45.78 -1.93
N THR A 620 44.47 46.98 -2.22
CA THR A 620 43.07 47.20 -2.64
C THR A 620 42.78 46.53 -3.98
N GLU A 621 43.65 46.70 -4.98
CA GLU A 621 43.59 46.03 -6.28
C GLU A 621 43.64 44.50 -6.14
N GLN A 622 44.50 43.98 -5.25
CA GLN A 622 44.58 42.56 -4.94
C GLN A 622 43.30 42.02 -4.27
N ILE A 623 42.71 42.77 -3.33
CA ILE A 623 41.44 42.43 -2.68
C ILE A 623 40.28 42.48 -3.70
N GLU A 624 40.24 43.45 -4.60
CA GLU A 624 39.26 43.49 -5.69
C GLU A 624 39.37 42.29 -6.63
N LYS A 625 40.59 41.87 -6.97
CA LYS A 625 40.79 40.67 -7.78
C LYS A 625 40.28 39.43 -7.04
N LEU A 626 40.66 39.24 -5.77
CA LEU A 626 40.21 38.10 -4.97
C LEU A 626 38.69 38.09 -4.75
N LYS A 627 38.04 39.26 -4.66
CA LYS A 627 36.56 39.36 -4.68
C LYS A 627 35.97 38.86 -5.99
N LYS A 628 36.47 39.33 -7.15
CA LYS A 628 36.00 38.89 -8.48
C LYS A 628 36.24 37.39 -8.70
N ASP A 629 37.38 36.87 -8.25
CA ASP A 629 37.69 35.44 -8.32
C ASP A 629 36.77 34.61 -7.40
N ASN A 630 36.47 35.07 -6.18
CA ASN A 630 35.49 34.43 -5.29
C ASN A 630 34.05 34.48 -5.85
N GLU A 631 33.63 35.60 -6.44
CA GLU A 631 32.31 35.69 -7.10
C GLU A 631 32.20 34.70 -8.27
N ASN A 632 33.27 34.50 -9.03
CA ASN A 632 33.31 33.51 -10.12
C ASN A 632 33.26 32.07 -9.57
N LEU A 633 33.97 31.79 -8.47
CA LEU A 633 33.88 30.50 -7.78
C LEU A 633 32.47 30.24 -7.21
N GLN A 634 31.81 31.26 -6.66
CA GLN A 634 30.43 31.14 -6.18
C GLN A 634 29.46 30.84 -7.33
N ARG A 635 29.52 31.59 -8.45
CA ARG A 635 28.69 31.33 -9.65
C ARG A 635 28.87 29.89 -10.16
N ASN A 636 30.12 29.41 -10.20
CA ASN A 636 30.41 28.03 -10.59
C ASN A 636 29.82 27.01 -9.60
N LEU A 637 29.88 27.28 -8.29
CA LEU A 637 29.30 26.43 -7.25
C LEU A 637 27.77 26.39 -7.35
N ASP A 638 27.12 27.53 -7.56
CA ASP A 638 25.67 27.63 -7.81
C ASP A 638 25.27 26.81 -9.06
N ASP A 639 26.09 26.83 -10.11
CA ASP A 639 25.87 26.03 -11.33
C ASP A 639 26.11 24.53 -11.11
N PHE A 640 27.13 24.14 -10.33
CA PHE A 640 27.29 22.74 -9.91
C PHE A 640 26.10 22.24 -9.07
N GLU A 641 25.56 23.07 -8.16
CA GLU A 641 24.34 22.74 -7.42
C GLU A 641 23.13 22.52 -8.35
N LYS A 642 22.95 23.37 -9.37
CA LYS A 642 21.88 23.21 -10.38
C LYS A 642 22.05 21.87 -11.12
N VAL A 643 23.28 21.52 -11.52
CA VAL A 643 23.59 20.23 -12.16
C VAL A 643 23.29 19.04 -11.23
N VAL A 644 23.66 19.11 -9.95
CA VAL A 644 23.37 18.06 -8.97
C VAL A 644 21.86 17.90 -8.75
N LYS A 645 21.11 19.01 -8.65
CA LYS A 645 19.64 19.00 -8.51
C LYS A 645 18.97 18.37 -9.74
N ILE A 646 19.47 18.64 -10.96
CA ILE A 646 19.02 18.01 -12.21
C ILE A 646 19.42 16.53 -12.28
N GLN A 647 20.60 16.16 -11.77
CA GLN A 647 21.04 14.77 -11.74
C GLN A 647 20.20 13.92 -10.78
N HIS A 648 19.84 14.47 -9.61
CA HIS A 648 19.00 13.78 -8.64
C HIS A 648 17.58 13.55 -9.17
N SER A 649 16.92 14.57 -9.73
CA SER A 649 15.58 14.42 -10.32
C SER A 649 15.57 13.45 -11.51
N ARG A 650 16.63 13.45 -12.34
CA ARG A 650 16.78 12.46 -13.42
C ARG A 650 17.06 11.04 -12.91
N SER A 651 17.70 10.88 -11.75
CA SER A 651 17.83 9.57 -11.09
C SER A 651 16.45 9.02 -10.69
N MET A 652 15.64 9.84 -10.03
CA MET A 652 14.27 9.46 -9.63
C MET A 652 13.37 9.14 -10.84
N GLU A 653 13.44 9.93 -11.92
CA GLU A 653 12.70 9.64 -13.16
C GLU A 653 13.18 8.33 -13.84
N THR A 654 14.47 7.98 -13.68
CA THR A 654 15.04 6.71 -14.18
C THR A 654 14.57 5.51 -13.33
N GLU A 655 14.57 5.62 -12.00
CA GLU A 655 14.07 4.57 -11.09
C GLU A 655 12.58 4.29 -11.30
N LEU A 656 11.77 5.34 -11.53
CA LEU A 656 10.36 5.20 -11.87
C LEU A 656 10.16 4.51 -13.24
N LEU A 657 10.97 4.85 -14.24
CA LEU A 657 11.01 4.17 -15.54
C LEU A 657 11.39 2.68 -15.40
N GLU A 658 12.38 2.36 -14.56
CA GLU A 658 12.74 0.98 -14.25
C GLU A 658 11.61 0.20 -13.57
N LYS A 659 10.91 0.81 -12.60
CA LYS A 659 9.75 0.18 -11.93
C LYS A 659 8.65 -0.12 -12.95
N ASN A 660 8.27 0.87 -13.75
CA ASN A 660 7.27 0.69 -14.82
C ASN A 660 7.68 -0.39 -15.83
N LEU A 661 8.97 -0.51 -16.16
CA LEU A 661 9.50 -1.59 -17.00
C LEU A 661 9.44 -2.97 -16.34
N LYS A 662 9.64 -3.07 -15.01
CA LYS A 662 9.50 -4.32 -14.26
C LYS A 662 8.03 -4.75 -14.21
N ASP A 663 7.12 -3.82 -13.90
CA ASP A 663 5.68 -4.07 -13.84
C ASP A 663 5.09 -4.48 -15.21
N MET A 664 5.52 -3.82 -16.29
CA MET A 664 5.13 -4.22 -17.66
C MET A 664 5.68 -5.59 -18.07
N LYS A 665 6.91 -5.96 -17.66
CA LYS A 665 7.45 -7.31 -17.89
C LYS A 665 6.66 -8.39 -17.15
N ILE A 666 6.23 -8.12 -15.91
CA ILE A 666 5.40 -9.04 -15.13
C ILE A 666 4.03 -9.23 -15.81
N LYS A 667 3.38 -8.13 -16.25
CA LYS A 667 2.12 -8.20 -17.01
C LYS A 667 2.27 -9.00 -18.30
N LEU A 668 3.32 -8.74 -19.09
CA LEU A 668 3.60 -9.47 -20.34
C LEU A 668 3.82 -10.97 -20.10
N TYR A 669 4.58 -11.34 -19.06
CA TYR A 669 4.81 -12.74 -18.70
C TYR A 669 3.52 -13.46 -18.28
N ASN A 670 2.65 -12.78 -17.51
CA ASN A 670 1.36 -13.34 -17.10
C ASN A 670 0.43 -13.55 -18.30
N GLU A 671 0.35 -12.59 -19.22
CA GLU A 671 -0.37 -12.72 -20.50
C GLU A 671 0.18 -13.85 -21.39
N GLU A 672 1.50 -14.05 -21.40
CA GLU A 672 2.14 -15.15 -22.12
C GLU A 672 1.76 -16.52 -21.51
N GLN A 673 1.77 -16.65 -20.18
CA GLN A 673 1.30 -17.89 -19.53
C GLN A 673 -0.21 -18.11 -19.73
N ALA A 674 -1.03 -17.05 -19.67
CA ALA A 674 -2.46 -17.13 -19.94
C ALA A 674 -2.73 -17.69 -21.35
N ARG A 675 -2.18 -17.05 -22.40
CA ARG A 675 -2.29 -17.57 -23.78
C ARG A 675 -1.75 -18.98 -23.95
N LYS A 676 -0.65 -19.33 -23.26
CA LYS A 676 -0.10 -20.68 -23.28
C LYS A 676 -1.07 -21.73 -22.69
N THR A 677 -1.81 -21.37 -21.63
CA THR A 677 -2.87 -22.24 -21.10
C THR A 677 -4.10 -22.32 -22.01
N GLU A 678 -4.51 -21.21 -22.64
CA GLU A 678 -5.60 -21.19 -23.63
C GLU A 678 -5.27 -22.07 -24.85
N VAL A 679 -4.07 -21.94 -25.41
CA VAL A 679 -3.60 -22.76 -26.55
C VAL A 679 -3.53 -24.24 -26.17
N ALA A 680 -3.10 -24.57 -24.95
CA ALA A 680 -3.12 -25.95 -24.46
C ALA A 680 -4.56 -26.49 -24.32
N ALA A 681 -5.48 -25.69 -23.78
CA ALA A 681 -6.89 -26.06 -23.63
C ALA A 681 -7.60 -26.22 -24.99
N LEU A 682 -7.33 -25.33 -25.94
CA LEU A 682 -7.81 -25.44 -27.33
C LEU A 682 -7.27 -26.70 -27.99
N LYS A 683 -5.97 -27.01 -27.85
CA LYS A 683 -5.39 -28.25 -28.37
C LYS A 683 -6.09 -29.49 -27.82
N VAL A 684 -6.32 -29.57 -26.51
CA VAL A 684 -7.05 -30.71 -25.91
C VAL A 684 -8.47 -30.83 -26.45
N ARG A 685 -9.19 -29.71 -26.66
CA ARG A 685 -10.52 -29.73 -27.30
C ARG A 685 -10.47 -30.26 -28.74
N TYR A 686 -9.49 -29.85 -29.54
CA TYR A 686 -9.32 -30.35 -30.90
C TYR A 686 -8.85 -31.81 -30.97
N ASP A 687 -7.90 -32.23 -30.13
CA ASP A 687 -7.44 -33.62 -30.04
C ASP A 687 -8.61 -34.55 -29.65
N ASN A 688 -9.46 -34.14 -28.69
CA ASN A 688 -10.68 -34.86 -28.32
C ASN A 688 -11.70 -34.91 -29.48
N ARG A 689 -11.94 -33.79 -30.17
CA ARG A 689 -12.85 -33.74 -31.34
C ARG A 689 -12.35 -34.64 -32.48
N MET A 690 -11.04 -34.68 -32.72
CA MET A 690 -10.41 -35.58 -33.70
C MET A 690 -10.52 -37.04 -33.30
N SER A 691 -10.43 -37.37 -32.01
CA SER A 691 -10.64 -38.74 -31.52
C SER A 691 -12.08 -39.23 -31.80
N VAL A 692 -13.09 -38.41 -31.50
CA VAL A 692 -14.50 -38.73 -31.78
C VAL A 692 -14.75 -38.92 -33.27
N LEU A 693 -14.31 -37.96 -34.11
CA LEU A 693 -14.44 -38.07 -35.58
C LEU A 693 -13.71 -39.30 -36.15
N SER A 694 -12.59 -39.71 -35.55
CA SER A 694 -11.86 -40.91 -35.97
C SER A 694 -12.61 -42.20 -35.62
N GLU A 695 -13.33 -42.22 -34.50
CA GLU A 695 -14.16 -43.36 -34.09
C GLU A 695 -15.46 -43.45 -34.91
N GLU A 696 -16.12 -42.31 -35.16
CA GLU A 696 -17.25 -42.19 -36.10
C GLU A 696 -16.86 -42.69 -37.50
N LEU A 697 -15.73 -42.22 -38.04
CA LEU A 697 -15.19 -42.67 -39.34
C LEU A 697 -14.92 -44.18 -39.36
N LYS A 698 -14.32 -44.73 -38.30
CA LYS A 698 -14.04 -46.16 -38.15
C LYS A 698 -15.33 -46.98 -38.10
N ASN A 699 -16.38 -46.49 -37.43
CA ASN A 699 -17.70 -47.11 -37.40
C ASN A 699 -18.37 -47.07 -38.78
N SER A 700 -18.28 -45.95 -39.52
CA SER A 700 -18.74 -45.86 -40.92
C SER A 700 -17.99 -46.81 -41.85
N GLN A 701 -16.67 -46.98 -41.66
CA GLN A 701 -15.87 -47.97 -42.39
C GLN A 701 -16.32 -49.40 -42.10
N PHE A 702 -16.61 -49.75 -40.84
CA PHE A 702 -17.15 -51.06 -40.48
C PHE A 702 -18.53 -51.33 -41.09
N GLN A 703 -19.44 -50.34 -41.09
CA GLN A 703 -20.73 -50.46 -41.77
C GLN A 703 -20.56 -50.66 -43.28
N THR A 704 -19.67 -49.89 -43.92
CA THR A 704 -19.33 -50.05 -45.35
C THR A 704 -18.78 -51.45 -45.65
N LEU A 705 -17.92 -51.99 -44.78
CA LEU A 705 -17.40 -53.36 -44.86
C LEU A 705 -18.49 -54.42 -44.68
N ARG A 706 -19.47 -54.19 -43.80
CA ARG A 706 -20.66 -55.05 -43.64
C ARG A 706 -21.49 -55.05 -44.92
N PHE A 707 -21.92 -53.89 -45.39
CA PHE A 707 -22.73 -53.77 -46.61
C PHE A 707 -22.01 -54.35 -47.84
N LYS A 708 -20.68 -54.23 -47.92
CA LYS A 708 -19.89 -54.88 -48.98
C LYS A 708 -19.97 -56.41 -48.92
N ARG A 709 -19.86 -57.02 -47.73
CA ARG A 709 -20.04 -58.49 -47.56
C ARG A 709 -21.47 -58.92 -47.88
N GLU A 710 -22.47 -58.16 -47.45
CA GLU A 710 -23.88 -58.45 -47.72
C GLU A 710 -24.16 -58.37 -49.23
N ARG A 711 -23.72 -57.30 -49.90
CA ARG A 711 -23.73 -57.18 -51.36
C ARG A 711 -23.05 -58.37 -52.06
N ASP A 712 -21.86 -58.76 -51.60
CA ASP A 712 -21.10 -59.85 -52.24
C ASP A 712 -21.80 -61.21 -52.02
N SER A 713 -22.46 -61.40 -50.86
CA SER A 713 -23.32 -62.56 -50.59
C SER A 713 -24.60 -62.55 -51.44
N TYR A 714 -25.27 -61.41 -51.59
CA TYR A 714 -26.44 -61.28 -52.47
C TYR A 714 -26.05 -61.53 -53.92
N LYS A 715 -24.91 -61.01 -54.39
CA LYS A 715 -24.38 -61.31 -55.72
C LYS A 715 -24.12 -62.81 -55.89
N GLN A 716 -23.51 -63.46 -54.90
CA GLN A 716 -23.27 -64.91 -54.97
C GLN A 716 -24.57 -65.73 -55.04
N ILE A 717 -25.63 -65.29 -54.35
CA ILE A 717 -26.99 -65.87 -54.46
C ILE A 717 -27.57 -65.63 -55.86
N LEU A 718 -27.39 -64.43 -56.44
CA LEU A 718 -27.85 -64.07 -57.79
C LEU A 718 -27.11 -64.87 -58.88
N ASP A 719 -25.77 -64.92 -58.82
CA ASP A 719 -24.93 -65.74 -59.71
C ASP A 719 -25.34 -67.24 -59.61
N SER A 720 -25.74 -67.71 -58.42
CA SER A 720 -26.25 -69.07 -58.21
C SER A 720 -27.68 -69.28 -58.73
N ALA A 721 -28.52 -68.23 -58.75
CA ALA A 721 -29.85 -68.26 -59.33
C ALA A 721 -29.78 -68.27 -60.87
N ASP A 722 -28.90 -67.47 -61.48
CA ASP A 722 -28.66 -67.48 -62.92
C ASP A 722 -28.02 -68.81 -63.39
N SER A 723 -27.16 -69.42 -62.56
CA SER A 723 -26.68 -70.79 -62.77
C SER A 723 -27.80 -71.84 -62.74
N ASN A 724 -28.92 -71.58 -62.06
CA ASN A 724 -30.11 -72.43 -62.07
C ASN A 724 -31.13 -72.06 -63.17
N HIS A 725 -31.16 -70.81 -63.63
CA HIS A 725 -32.10 -70.37 -64.68
C HIS A 725 -31.90 -71.07 -66.03
N HIS A 726 -30.79 -71.74 -66.25
CA HIS A 726 -30.60 -72.67 -67.37
C HIS A 726 -31.51 -73.92 -67.31
N LYS A 727 -32.26 -74.15 -66.21
CA LYS A 727 -33.33 -75.15 -66.09
C LYS A 727 -34.50 -74.67 -65.22
N GLY A 728 -35.40 -73.86 -65.78
CA GLY A 728 -36.70 -73.62 -65.13
C GLY A 728 -37.43 -72.38 -65.63
N ASN A 729 -38.35 -72.57 -66.58
CA ASN A 729 -39.30 -71.53 -66.99
C ASN A 729 -40.55 -71.61 -66.11
N HIS A 730 -40.85 -70.59 -65.29
CA HIS A 730 -42.23 -70.13 -65.04
C HIS A 730 -42.40 -68.83 -64.22
N LYS A 731 -43.37 -68.03 -64.69
CA LYS A 731 -44.26 -67.08 -63.98
C LYS A 731 -43.68 -66.00 -63.05
N ILE A 732 -43.82 -64.78 -63.56
CA ILE A 732 -44.11 -63.51 -62.86
C ILE A 732 -44.92 -63.72 -61.56
N GLN A 733 -44.34 -63.41 -60.39
CA GLN A 733 -45.09 -62.94 -59.21
C GLN A 733 -44.19 -62.29 -58.13
N ASN A 734 -43.67 -61.08 -58.35
CA ASN A 734 -43.00 -60.31 -57.26
C ASN A 734 -42.98 -58.78 -57.45
N ASN A 735 -43.95 -58.22 -58.18
CA ASN A 735 -43.92 -56.83 -58.65
C ASN A 735 -44.22 -55.80 -57.54
N ASP A 736 -44.81 -56.22 -56.41
CA ASP A 736 -45.19 -55.31 -55.33
C ASP A 736 -44.07 -55.16 -54.29
N ASN A 737 -43.36 -56.24 -53.93
CA ASN A 737 -42.15 -56.16 -53.10
C ASN A 737 -41.08 -55.22 -53.73
N GLN A 738 -40.90 -55.26 -55.05
CA GLN A 738 -39.95 -54.37 -55.74
C GLN A 738 -40.41 -52.91 -55.79
N LYS A 739 -41.73 -52.65 -55.82
CA LYS A 739 -42.26 -51.28 -55.67
C LYS A 739 -42.11 -50.77 -54.24
N GLU A 740 -42.32 -51.63 -53.25
CA GLU A 740 -42.21 -51.26 -51.84
C GLU A 740 -40.73 -50.98 -51.46
N GLU A 741 -39.80 -51.80 -51.95
CA GLU A 741 -38.35 -51.55 -51.85
C GLU A 741 -37.94 -50.27 -52.60
N PHE A 742 -38.51 -50.01 -53.79
CA PHE A 742 -38.31 -48.75 -54.52
C PHE A 742 -38.90 -47.53 -53.77
N HIS A 743 -40.07 -47.65 -53.15
CA HIS A 743 -40.67 -46.59 -52.35
C HIS A 743 -39.87 -46.31 -51.07
N ILE A 744 -39.35 -47.34 -50.40
CA ILE A 744 -38.44 -47.20 -49.24
C ILE A 744 -37.16 -46.47 -49.67
N LEU A 745 -36.54 -46.86 -50.79
CA LEU A 745 -35.36 -46.18 -51.34
C LEU A 745 -35.68 -44.73 -51.75
N GLN A 746 -36.83 -44.48 -52.36
CA GLN A 746 -37.26 -43.13 -52.76
C GLN A 746 -37.55 -42.24 -51.54
N GLN A 747 -38.14 -42.78 -50.48
CA GLN A 747 -38.34 -42.07 -49.20
C GLN A 747 -37.01 -41.82 -48.49
N GLN A 748 -36.06 -42.77 -48.55
CA GLN A 748 -34.71 -42.59 -48.01
C GLN A 748 -33.93 -41.52 -48.79
N VAL A 749 -34.04 -41.47 -50.13
CA VAL A 749 -33.49 -40.38 -50.94
C VAL A 749 -34.11 -39.05 -50.57
N SER A 750 -35.45 -38.96 -50.49
CA SER A 750 -36.15 -37.73 -50.09
C SER A 750 -35.72 -37.24 -48.70
N CYS A 751 -35.49 -38.14 -47.74
CA CYS A 751 -35.00 -37.79 -46.41
C CYS A 751 -33.54 -37.31 -46.42
N MET A 752 -32.68 -37.92 -47.24
CA MET A 752 -31.30 -37.42 -47.44
C MET A 752 -31.27 -36.08 -48.18
N GLU A 753 -32.18 -35.84 -49.13
CA GLU A 753 -32.32 -34.55 -49.82
C GLU A 753 -32.81 -33.45 -48.86
N GLU A 754 -33.76 -33.77 -47.98
CA GLU A 754 -34.24 -32.88 -46.92
C GLU A 754 -33.11 -32.52 -45.95
N GLN A 755 -32.41 -33.51 -45.38
CA GLN A 755 -31.24 -33.31 -44.51
C GLN A 755 -30.11 -32.51 -45.20
N LEU A 756 -29.88 -32.73 -46.50
CA LEU A 756 -28.89 -32.01 -47.27
C LEU A 756 -29.33 -30.57 -47.60
N SER A 757 -30.63 -30.31 -47.68
CA SER A 757 -31.20 -28.96 -47.77
C SER A 757 -31.09 -28.21 -46.44
N GLU A 758 -31.34 -28.88 -45.31
CA GLU A 758 -31.19 -28.35 -43.95
C GLU A 758 -29.73 -28.02 -43.65
N ALA A 759 -28.80 -28.93 -43.96
CA ALA A 759 -27.36 -28.69 -43.82
C ALA A 759 -26.85 -27.53 -44.71
N ARG A 760 -27.44 -27.31 -45.88
CA ARG A 760 -27.16 -26.14 -46.73
C ARG A 760 -27.71 -24.84 -46.13
N LEU A 761 -28.93 -24.87 -45.60
CA LEU A 761 -29.53 -23.74 -44.89
C LEU A 761 -28.71 -23.36 -43.65
N GLU A 762 -28.34 -24.32 -42.82
CA GLU A 762 -27.53 -24.10 -41.62
C GLU A 762 -26.12 -23.61 -41.97
N CYS A 763 -25.48 -24.18 -42.99
CA CYS A 763 -24.19 -23.66 -43.50
C CYS A 763 -24.32 -22.22 -44.01
N SER A 764 -25.46 -21.83 -44.59
CA SER A 764 -25.73 -20.45 -44.98
C SER A 764 -25.97 -19.55 -43.76
N ARG A 765 -26.74 -20.03 -42.77
CA ARG A 765 -27.04 -19.33 -41.51
C ARG A 765 -25.76 -19.02 -40.74
N LEU A 766 -24.93 -20.03 -40.50
CA LEU A 766 -23.61 -19.90 -39.85
C LEU A 766 -22.67 -18.97 -40.63
N LYS A 767 -22.74 -18.95 -41.97
CA LYS A 767 -21.95 -18.04 -42.80
C LYS A 767 -22.44 -16.58 -42.67
N THR A 768 -23.74 -16.33 -42.60
CA THR A 768 -24.26 -14.98 -42.31
C THR A 768 -23.98 -14.54 -40.87
N GLU A 769 -24.09 -15.46 -39.91
CA GLU A 769 -23.78 -15.24 -38.50
C GLU A 769 -22.32 -14.84 -38.32
N LEU A 770 -21.37 -15.62 -38.87
CA LEU A 770 -19.93 -15.32 -38.88
C LEU A 770 -19.60 -13.97 -39.54
N VAL A 771 -20.29 -13.58 -40.62
CA VAL A 771 -20.09 -12.27 -41.25
C VAL A 771 -20.62 -11.14 -40.37
N SER A 772 -21.75 -11.34 -39.68
CA SER A 772 -22.31 -10.36 -38.74
C SER A 772 -21.49 -10.22 -37.46
N GLU A 773 -20.98 -11.32 -36.89
CA GLU A 773 -20.05 -11.27 -35.77
C GLU A 773 -18.75 -10.57 -36.19
N LYS A 774 -18.20 -10.89 -37.36
CA LYS A 774 -16.99 -10.23 -37.87
C LYS A 774 -17.19 -8.73 -38.04
N SER A 775 -18.34 -8.27 -38.55
CA SER A 775 -18.62 -6.83 -38.65
C SER A 775 -18.81 -6.18 -37.27
N ALA A 776 -19.44 -6.85 -36.31
CA ALA A 776 -19.54 -6.37 -34.92
C ALA A 776 -18.16 -6.29 -34.24
N TRP A 777 -17.25 -7.24 -34.47
CA TRP A 777 -15.86 -7.18 -34.00
C TRP A 777 -15.06 -6.07 -34.69
N GLU A 778 -15.34 -5.75 -35.96
CA GLU A 778 -14.70 -4.62 -36.66
C GLU A 778 -15.24 -3.27 -36.18
N ILE A 779 -16.55 -3.18 -35.86
CA ILE A 779 -17.17 -2.00 -35.22
C ILE A 779 -16.59 -1.78 -33.81
N THR A 780 -16.68 -2.75 -32.91
CA THR A 780 -16.16 -2.63 -31.53
C THR A 780 -14.66 -2.37 -31.47
N LYS A 781 -13.89 -2.90 -32.41
CA LYS A 781 -12.47 -2.53 -32.58
C LYS A 781 -12.30 -1.06 -32.97
N SER A 782 -13.15 -0.52 -33.86
CA SER A 782 -13.11 0.90 -34.22
C SER A 782 -13.55 1.81 -33.05
N GLU A 783 -14.56 1.40 -32.28
CA GLU A 783 -15.03 2.10 -31.09
C GLU A 783 -13.96 2.12 -29.99
N MET A 784 -13.29 0.99 -29.71
CA MET A 784 -12.15 0.94 -28.80
C MET A 784 -10.95 1.75 -29.32
N THR A 785 -10.71 1.79 -30.63
CA THR A 785 -9.64 2.62 -31.21
C THR A 785 -9.94 4.11 -31.01
N SER A 786 -11.17 4.55 -31.27
CA SER A 786 -11.58 5.94 -31.05
C SER A 786 -11.62 6.28 -29.54
N SER A 787 -11.97 5.32 -28.67
CA SER A 787 -11.92 5.48 -27.21
C SER A 787 -10.49 5.59 -26.70
N ILE A 788 -9.54 4.83 -27.26
CA ILE A 788 -8.10 5.01 -27.00
C ILE A 788 -7.66 6.40 -27.46
N ASN A 789 -8.05 6.85 -28.66
CA ASN A 789 -7.70 8.18 -29.15
C ASN A 789 -8.24 9.30 -28.24
N LYS A 790 -9.46 9.17 -27.72
CA LYS A 790 -10.05 10.09 -26.71
C LYS A 790 -9.29 10.05 -25.38
N LEU A 791 -8.96 8.87 -24.87
CA LEU A 791 -8.18 8.73 -23.63
C LEU A 791 -6.74 9.23 -23.80
N GLU A 792 -6.15 9.13 -24.99
CA GLU A 792 -4.86 9.75 -25.28
C GLU A 792 -4.96 11.28 -25.41
N GLU A 793 -6.06 11.81 -25.96
CA GLU A 793 -6.40 13.24 -25.97
C GLU A 793 -6.57 13.77 -24.54
N GLU A 794 -7.47 13.19 -23.74
CA GLU A 794 -7.69 13.55 -22.33
C GLU A 794 -6.41 13.46 -21.51
N ARG A 795 -5.62 12.39 -21.66
CA ARG A 795 -4.32 12.25 -21.00
C ARG A 795 -3.31 13.33 -21.43
N LEU A 796 -3.39 13.83 -22.67
CA LEU A 796 -2.49 14.88 -23.18
C LEU A 796 -2.99 16.32 -22.94
N LEU A 797 -4.29 16.50 -22.68
CA LEU A 797 -4.89 17.75 -22.22
C LEU A 797 -4.69 17.91 -20.71
N ASN A 798 -4.98 16.87 -19.92
CA ASN A 798 -4.89 16.88 -18.46
C ASN A 798 -3.43 16.74 -17.96
N SER A 799 -2.51 16.21 -18.78
CA SER A 799 -1.07 16.25 -18.47
C SER A 799 -0.48 17.62 -18.83
N GLY A 800 -0.31 18.48 -17.82
CA GLY A 800 0.35 19.80 -17.91
C GLY A 800 1.78 19.82 -18.49
N ARG A 801 2.37 18.64 -18.77
CA ARG A 801 3.64 18.46 -19.50
C ARG A 801 3.57 18.80 -21.01
N SER A 802 2.45 19.31 -21.52
CA SER A 802 2.21 19.67 -22.94
C SER A 802 2.98 20.92 -23.42
N LYS A 803 4.32 20.84 -23.39
CA LYS A 803 5.26 21.84 -23.96
C LYS A 803 6.19 21.22 -25.03
N LEU A 804 5.79 20.10 -25.62
CA LEU A 804 6.55 19.42 -26.69
C LEU A 804 6.17 19.98 -28.07
N THR A 805 7.07 20.75 -28.68
CA THR A 805 6.85 21.44 -29.95
C THR A 805 6.50 20.45 -31.08
N GLY A 806 5.42 20.71 -31.81
CA GLY A 806 4.95 19.81 -32.88
C GLY A 806 4.20 18.56 -32.40
N LEU A 807 3.71 18.52 -31.16
CA LEU A 807 2.76 17.49 -30.71
C LEU A 807 1.36 17.76 -31.29
N LYS A 808 0.85 18.99 -31.19
CA LYS A 808 -0.47 19.38 -31.75
C LYS A 808 -0.60 19.01 -33.24
N ALA A 809 0.39 19.35 -34.05
CA ALA A 809 0.39 19.04 -35.49
C ALA A 809 0.36 17.52 -35.79
N ARG A 810 0.88 16.67 -34.89
CA ARG A 810 0.80 15.21 -35.03
C ARG A 810 -0.59 14.67 -34.65
N MET A 811 -1.22 15.24 -33.63
CA MET A 811 -2.59 14.91 -33.23
C MET A 811 -3.61 15.37 -34.29
N GLU A 812 -3.41 16.57 -34.84
CA GLU A 812 -4.19 17.14 -35.94
C GLU A 812 -4.07 16.29 -37.23
N LEU A 813 -2.87 15.79 -37.55
CA LEU A 813 -2.66 14.80 -38.63
C LEU A 813 -3.26 13.42 -38.34
N ALA A 814 -3.35 13.00 -37.08
CA ALA A 814 -3.99 11.74 -36.70
C ALA A 814 -5.51 11.81 -36.86
N TRP A 815 -6.15 12.85 -36.32
CA TRP A 815 -7.59 13.10 -36.52
C TRP A 815 -7.97 13.38 -37.96
N GLN A 816 -7.08 14.00 -38.74
CA GLN A 816 -7.31 14.18 -40.18
C GLN A 816 -7.40 12.81 -40.88
N LYS A 817 -6.48 11.89 -40.58
CA LYS A 817 -6.54 10.50 -41.09
C LYS A 817 -7.73 9.72 -40.57
N GLU A 818 -8.11 9.89 -39.30
CA GLU A 818 -9.29 9.22 -38.73
C GLU A 818 -10.58 9.70 -39.43
N ARG A 819 -10.73 11.00 -39.70
CA ARG A 819 -11.84 11.53 -40.50
C ARG A 819 -11.80 11.08 -41.95
N GLU A 820 -10.64 11.06 -42.59
CA GLU A 820 -10.48 10.55 -43.97
C GLU A 820 -10.84 9.06 -44.08
N GLU A 821 -10.46 8.24 -43.09
CA GLU A 821 -10.80 6.82 -43.03
C GLU A 821 -12.28 6.58 -42.70
N GLN A 822 -12.86 7.32 -41.75
CA GLN A 822 -14.31 7.26 -41.48
C GLN A 822 -15.13 7.69 -42.71
N GLN A 823 -14.68 8.73 -43.43
CA GLN A 823 -15.32 9.19 -44.66
C GLN A 823 -15.18 8.17 -45.81
N ARG A 824 -14.03 7.49 -45.90
CA ARG A 824 -13.83 6.34 -46.82
C ARG A 824 -14.79 5.20 -46.50
N LEU A 825 -14.87 4.78 -45.23
CA LEU A 825 -15.76 3.69 -44.78
C LEU A 825 -17.25 4.03 -45.00
N LEU A 826 -17.66 5.28 -44.78
CA LEU A 826 -19.00 5.76 -45.12
C LEU A 826 -19.28 5.70 -46.63
N GLN A 827 -18.30 6.06 -47.48
CA GLN A 827 -18.44 6.01 -48.93
C GLN A 827 -18.46 4.57 -49.47
N GLU A 828 -17.64 3.67 -48.91
CA GLU A 828 -17.64 2.24 -49.22
C GLU A 828 -18.95 1.59 -48.79
N THR A 829 -19.45 1.87 -47.58
CA THR A 829 -20.75 1.38 -47.07
C THR A 829 -21.92 1.92 -47.91
N SER A 830 -21.90 3.21 -48.28
CA SER A 830 -22.90 3.83 -49.17
C SER A 830 -22.93 3.18 -50.56
N THR A 831 -21.77 2.69 -51.03
CA THR A 831 -21.63 2.01 -52.32
C THR A 831 -22.11 0.57 -52.23
N LEU A 832 -21.63 -0.21 -51.26
CA LEU A 832 -22.12 -1.56 -51.00
C LEU A 832 -23.64 -1.61 -50.80
N ALA A 833 -24.22 -0.64 -50.07
CA ALA A 833 -25.67 -0.55 -49.89
C ALA A 833 -26.42 -0.21 -51.20
N ARG A 834 -25.78 0.46 -52.16
CA ARG A 834 -26.35 0.73 -53.50
C ARG A 834 -26.30 -0.54 -54.36
N ASP A 835 -25.18 -1.26 -54.33
CA ASP A 835 -24.98 -2.49 -55.09
C ASP A 835 -25.87 -3.64 -54.57
N LEU A 836 -26.09 -3.70 -53.25
CA LEU A 836 -27.07 -4.61 -52.64
C LEU A 836 -28.52 -4.29 -53.03
N ARG A 837 -28.89 -2.99 -53.14
CA ARG A 837 -30.22 -2.60 -53.67
C ARG A 837 -30.36 -2.93 -55.16
N GLN A 838 -29.30 -2.73 -55.95
CA GLN A 838 -29.27 -3.07 -57.37
C GLN A 838 -29.47 -4.57 -57.59
N THR A 839 -28.69 -5.41 -56.89
CA THR A 839 -28.76 -6.87 -57.01
C THR A 839 -30.07 -7.45 -56.45
N LEU A 840 -30.63 -6.90 -55.37
CA LEU A 840 -31.98 -7.26 -54.91
C LEU A 840 -33.04 -6.94 -55.97
N TYR A 841 -33.02 -5.75 -56.55
CA TYR A 841 -33.95 -5.35 -57.61
C TYR A 841 -33.82 -6.23 -58.87
N GLU A 842 -32.61 -6.64 -59.22
CA GLU A 842 -32.36 -7.57 -60.33
C GLU A 842 -32.93 -8.98 -60.04
N VAL A 843 -32.73 -9.51 -58.83
CA VAL A 843 -33.29 -10.80 -58.38
C VAL A 843 -34.83 -10.75 -58.27
N GLU A 844 -35.41 -9.64 -57.84
CA GLU A 844 -36.87 -9.45 -57.83
C GLU A 844 -37.44 -9.38 -59.25
N ARG A 845 -36.79 -8.62 -60.15
CA ARG A 845 -37.18 -8.55 -61.57
C ARG A 845 -37.06 -9.91 -62.28
N GLU A 846 -36.05 -10.71 -61.94
CA GLU A 846 -35.87 -12.05 -62.48
C GLU A 846 -36.95 -13.02 -61.96
N ARG A 847 -37.26 -12.97 -60.65
CA ARG A 847 -38.41 -13.69 -60.07
C ARG A 847 -39.75 -13.30 -60.71
N ASP A 848 -39.97 -12.02 -61.02
CA ASP A 848 -41.19 -11.57 -61.69
C ASP A 848 -41.23 -11.96 -63.19
N LYS A 849 -40.08 -12.07 -63.86
CA LYS A 849 -39.98 -12.70 -65.18
C LYS A 849 -40.35 -14.20 -65.09
N ASP A 850 -39.79 -14.94 -64.13
CA ASP A 850 -40.11 -16.37 -63.93
C ASP A 850 -41.60 -16.59 -63.61
N ARG A 851 -42.20 -15.69 -62.80
CA ARG A 851 -43.65 -15.66 -62.52
C ARG A 851 -44.52 -15.34 -63.75
N LEU A 852 -43.99 -14.62 -64.75
CA LEU A 852 -44.67 -14.32 -66.00
C LEU A 852 -44.49 -15.43 -67.04
N GLU A 853 -43.33 -16.09 -67.07
CA GLU A 853 -43.09 -17.28 -67.89
C GLU A 853 -43.89 -18.48 -67.36
N SER A 854 -44.00 -18.65 -66.04
CA SER A 854 -44.87 -19.66 -65.39
C SER A 854 -46.39 -19.38 -65.52
N LYS A 855 -46.78 -18.29 -66.21
CA LYS A 855 -48.18 -17.90 -66.49
C LYS A 855 -48.51 -17.88 -67.99
N ARG A 856 -47.59 -18.31 -68.85
CA ARG A 856 -47.74 -18.40 -70.30
C ARG A 856 -47.85 -19.84 -70.77
#